data_AF-A0A958RDD2-F1
#
_entry.id   AF-A0A958RDD2-F1
#
_cell.length_a   1.000
_cell.length_b   1.000
_cell.length_c   1.000
_cell.angle_alpha   90.00
_cell.angle_beta   90.00
_cell.angle_gamma   90.00
#
_symmetry.space_group_name_H-M   'P 1'
#
loop_
_entity.id
_entity.type
_entity.pdbx_description
1 polymer ?
#
loop_
_entity_poly.entity_id
_entity_poly.type
_entity_poly.pdbx_seq_one_letter_code
_entity_poly.pdbx_strand_id
1 'polypeptide(L)'
;MLLNLAAITAIVGLSVSYFSFYLINQAKMSQDFQGAIDEDIVLNSIIDYTATAIQQRWCFSKTWLRDSKCDLSHPRNVERLLLNSKSLQAISDMRSRGVPIKVSAPVDLSYIEGVISLKDMTSSHPLHTIVEHLERGKIDSIAIEIQRVENDVIFSKGSEVYVSIKASLIRPLGGAITSRLKSMSLIVPRELSSFALVVANDLHLGKSIGPQQGDSAIPTGSESDAGLIFDSPVFVNGSVHLPTGGYSPVTFTENLFLGNGILRKSNLPYVPDSNGGQDERFYSDIQGLGGFKRGVTLTGNRDIGLDYLSGRLVGEPPGSDLMEKCIKMSLASSDLFMTSRSSLLGREISSNSWKGEHKVHLGLSLWNRFTEQKSVKVDITKEEGTFWVKPTLSAKNSKSIARVQIKIGSSHWVEADLHKNTQLSFQPRFTQVDNAVRKVNETKDKISNLERTIWDLQQEIKSLEGSIDDKKRHLREAKERLEHEFHKKEKDQDKDLIESLKDKISDLEREISSLESKIWSERKEIDAKKWELSQAKRDLDTYNRALEEERNPPQIDLVLKDKMMGGFPQFNQATFDIQFTNQKTFDDQDIRISLLAYDVGTEKGDDVRDYDDPKEPTGFKGYSRGITLDFNRWSDQFNLKTHLHKDRWIAPNSTEPIEDPVDTAFNYGELEVRCSDPASGFSFESVNWDISFSEQTVHSWTFADPFDGTWYITRLEAGDKPSFKVRSIVNRCIVMPDATFVAGFLNCKSFTIAPRSKPLKIVGTVVTNRLSIDPSALRAGIWWSNIYHPQAVLELQKVGILKPLKGGECVTLPDPIWHPNPSIVNLSNHYRCHPISLREKANPFTWTSVDPDCGMIDEAASRTSCKFRPKNFVLKELGRGSQ
;
A
#
# COMPACT_ATOMS: atom_id res chain seq x y z
N MET A 1 52.03 -19.69 -95.10
CA MET A 1 52.41 -20.39 -93.85
C MET A 1 52.82 -19.43 -92.74
N LEU A 2 53.74 -18.49 -92.97
CA LEU A 2 54.15 -17.48 -91.97
C LEU A 2 53.01 -16.58 -91.44
N LEU A 3 52.06 -16.16 -92.28
CA LEU A 3 50.92 -15.34 -91.84
C LEU A 3 49.96 -16.08 -90.89
N ASN A 4 49.73 -17.38 -91.14
CA ASN A 4 48.90 -18.21 -90.26
C ASN A 4 49.60 -18.49 -88.93
N LEU A 5 50.93 -18.66 -88.94
CA LEU A 5 51.71 -18.81 -87.72
C LEU A 5 51.64 -17.54 -86.87
N ALA A 6 51.80 -16.36 -87.48
CA ALA A 6 51.69 -15.07 -86.81
C ALA A 6 50.29 -14.82 -86.22
N ALA A 7 49.22 -15.15 -86.97
CA ALA A 7 47.84 -15.03 -86.50
C ALA A 7 47.54 -15.99 -85.34
N ILE A 8 48.02 -17.23 -85.39
CA ILE A 8 47.87 -18.19 -84.30
C ILE A 8 48.64 -17.71 -83.05
N THR A 9 49.87 -17.22 -83.19
CA THR A 9 50.61 -16.66 -82.04
C THR A 9 49.95 -15.41 -81.46
N ALA A 10 49.32 -14.57 -82.27
CA ALA A 10 48.59 -13.40 -81.79
C ALA A 10 47.31 -13.79 -81.02
N ILE A 11 46.56 -14.77 -81.53
CA ILE A 11 45.33 -15.27 -80.88
C ILE A 11 45.69 -16.00 -79.58
N VAL A 12 46.73 -16.84 -79.57
CA VAL A 12 47.21 -17.52 -78.36
C VAL A 12 47.75 -16.50 -77.35
N GLY A 13 48.53 -15.51 -77.80
CA GLY A 13 49.04 -14.45 -76.93
C GLY A 13 47.92 -13.62 -76.27
N LEU A 14 46.90 -13.23 -77.05
CA LEU A 14 45.72 -12.54 -76.53
C LEU A 14 44.93 -13.43 -75.57
N SER A 15 44.73 -14.70 -75.90
CA SER A 15 44.02 -15.66 -75.05
C SER A 15 44.74 -15.90 -73.72
N VAL A 16 46.06 -16.06 -73.75
CA VAL A 16 46.89 -16.22 -72.54
C VAL A 16 46.89 -14.95 -71.70
N SER A 17 46.93 -13.77 -72.31
CA SER A 17 46.86 -12.50 -71.58
C SER A 17 45.50 -12.31 -70.89
N TYR A 18 44.40 -12.65 -71.57
CA TYR A 18 43.05 -12.59 -71.01
C TYR A 18 42.85 -13.61 -69.89
N PHE A 19 43.30 -14.86 -70.08
CA PHE A 19 43.24 -15.88 -69.04
C PHE A 19 44.10 -15.52 -67.82
N SER A 20 45.29 -14.94 -68.04
CA SER A 20 46.14 -14.50 -66.94
C SER A 20 45.47 -13.38 -66.14
N PHE A 21 44.87 -12.39 -66.82
CA PHE A 21 44.13 -11.32 -66.17
C PHE A 21 42.89 -11.84 -65.41
N TYR A 22 42.16 -12.80 -65.99
CA TYR A 22 41.01 -13.44 -65.35
C TYR A 22 41.42 -14.24 -64.10
N LEU A 23 42.49 -15.04 -64.18
CA LEU A 23 43.01 -15.81 -63.04
C LEU A 23 43.55 -14.91 -61.94
N ILE A 24 44.24 -13.82 -62.29
CA ILE A 24 44.69 -12.82 -61.33
C ILE A 24 43.49 -12.16 -60.64
N ASN A 25 42.44 -11.80 -61.38
CA ASN A 25 41.23 -11.23 -60.79
C ASN A 25 40.46 -12.22 -59.92
N GLN A 26 40.37 -13.50 -60.31
CA GLN A 26 39.74 -14.53 -59.47
C GLN A 26 40.56 -14.82 -58.22
N ALA A 27 41.89 -14.92 -58.33
CA ALA A 27 42.76 -15.09 -57.16
C ALA A 27 42.64 -13.89 -56.21
N LYS A 28 42.56 -12.66 -56.76
CA LYS A 28 42.31 -11.45 -56.00
C LYS A 28 40.94 -11.45 -55.32
N MET A 29 39.87 -11.81 -56.03
CA MET A 29 38.52 -11.96 -55.43
C MET A 29 38.50 -13.03 -54.33
N SER A 30 39.20 -14.16 -54.51
CA SER A 30 39.29 -15.22 -53.50
C SER A 30 40.07 -14.76 -52.26
N GLN A 31 41.16 -14.01 -52.44
CA GLN A 31 41.93 -13.41 -51.35
C GLN A 31 41.14 -12.33 -50.62
N ASP A 32 40.44 -11.45 -51.36
CA ASP A 32 39.58 -10.41 -50.78
C ASP A 32 38.40 -11.04 -50.01
N PHE A 33 37.85 -12.17 -50.48
CA PHE A 33 36.80 -12.93 -49.80
C PHE A 33 37.29 -13.64 -48.54
N GLN A 34 38.47 -14.27 -48.57
CA GLN A 34 39.09 -14.85 -47.38
C GLN A 34 39.41 -13.76 -46.34
N GLY A 35 39.98 -12.62 -46.76
CA GLY A 35 40.23 -11.49 -45.88
C GLY A 35 38.96 -10.95 -45.22
N ALA A 36 37.84 -10.87 -45.97
CA ALA A 36 36.55 -10.46 -45.40
C ALA A 36 35.99 -11.47 -44.38
N ILE A 37 36.17 -12.77 -44.62
CA ILE A 37 35.79 -13.83 -43.66
C ILE A 37 36.64 -13.74 -42.40
N ASP A 38 37.96 -13.57 -42.53
CA ASP A 38 38.87 -13.47 -41.40
C ASP A 38 38.56 -12.23 -40.55
N GLU A 39 38.28 -11.09 -41.19
CA GLU A 39 37.83 -9.88 -40.50
C GLU A 39 36.51 -10.09 -39.73
N ASP A 40 35.53 -10.79 -40.32
CA ASP A 40 34.25 -11.08 -39.65
C ASP A 40 34.42 -12.06 -38.48
N ILE A 41 35.19 -13.13 -38.63
CA ILE A 41 35.51 -14.08 -37.54
C ILE A 41 36.17 -13.35 -36.37
N VAL A 42 37.13 -12.47 -36.67
CA VAL A 42 37.83 -11.68 -35.66
C VAL A 42 36.86 -10.74 -34.94
N LEU A 43 36.03 -10.00 -35.68
CA LEU A 43 35.04 -9.08 -35.10
C LEU A 43 34.02 -9.82 -34.21
N ASN A 44 33.50 -10.97 -34.65
CA ASN A 44 32.60 -11.79 -33.85
C ASN A 44 33.26 -12.25 -32.55
N SER A 45 34.50 -12.74 -32.64
CA SER A 45 35.26 -13.21 -31.49
C SER A 45 35.56 -12.10 -30.48
N ILE A 46 35.84 -10.88 -30.96
CA ILE A 46 36.02 -9.69 -30.11
C ILE A 46 34.72 -9.36 -29.36
N ILE A 47 33.57 -9.41 -30.04
CA ILE A 47 32.27 -9.17 -29.40
C ILE A 47 31.98 -10.24 -28.35
N ASP A 48 32.20 -11.52 -28.65
CA ASP A 48 31.94 -12.63 -27.73
C ASP A 48 32.83 -12.58 -26.48
N TYR A 49 34.11 -12.26 -26.67
CA TYR A 49 35.05 -12.03 -25.57
C TYR A 49 34.62 -10.85 -24.70
N THR A 50 34.20 -9.74 -25.32
CA THR A 50 33.73 -8.54 -24.61
C THR A 50 32.42 -8.81 -23.88
N ALA A 51 31.49 -9.55 -24.49
CA ALA A 51 30.24 -9.98 -23.87
C ALA A 51 30.50 -10.86 -22.63
N THR A 52 31.45 -11.79 -22.72
CA THR A 52 31.89 -12.62 -21.60
C THR A 52 32.49 -11.77 -20.48
N ALA A 53 33.35 -10.81 -20.82
CA ALA A 53 33.91 -9.86 -19.85
C ALA A 53 32.83 -9.00 -19.18
N ILE A 54 31.77 -8.62 -19.90
CA ILE A 54 30.61 -7.92 -19.33
C ILE A 54 29.88 -8.82 -18.34
N GLN A 55 29.58 -10.07 -18.70
CA GLN A 55 28.96 -11.06 -17.81
C GLN A 55 29.75 -11.27 -16.52
N GLN A 56 31.08 -11.24 -16.62
CA GLN A 56 32.00 -11.38 -15.49
C GLN A 56 32.35 -10.06 -14.77
N ARG A 57 31.74 -8.93 -15.17
CA ARG A 57 31.90 -7.59 -14.55
C ARG A 57 33.35 -7.12 -14.50
N TRP A 58 34.08 -7.31 -15.57
CA TRP A 58 35.48 -6.91 -15.59
C TRP A 58 35.65 -5.40 -15.46
N CYS A 59 36.82 -5.02 -14.96
CA CYS A 59 37.40 -3.73 -15.26
C CYS A 59 38.38 -3.94 -16.42
N PHE A 60 38.15 -3.26 -17.53
CA PHE A 60 39.03 -3.41 -18.68
C PHE A 60 40.31 -2.60 -18.50
N SER A 61 41.45 -3.26 -18.59
CA SER A 61 42.74 -2.59 -18.69
C SER A 61 42.89 -1.85 -20.04
N LYS A 62 44.03 -1.17 -20.24
CA LYS A 62 44.34 -0.50 -21.52
C LYS A 62 44.37 -1.47 -22.71
N THR A 63 44.77 -2.70 -22.48
CA THR A 63 44.88 -3.78 -23.47
C THR A 63 43.64 -4.69 -23.51
N TRP A 64 42.53 -4.28 -22.89
CA TRP A 64 41.26 -5.04 -22.89
C TRP A 64 41.30 -6.40 -22.16
N LEU A 65 42.26 -6.57 -21.25
CA LEU A 65 42.33 -7.67 -20.29
C LEU A 65 41.65 -7.29 -18.96
N ARG A 66 41.26 -8.29 -18.16
CA ARG A 66 40.76 -8.10 -16.79
C ARG A 66 41.82 -7.42 -15.92
N ASP A 67 41.50 -6.26 -15.37
CA ASP A 67 42.34 -5.60 -14.37
C ASP A 67 42.14 -6.23 -12.98
N SER A 68 43.24 -6.45 -12.27
CA SER A 68 43.27 -6.93 -10.89
C SER A 68 42.70 -5.90 -9.89
N LYS A 69 42.81 -4.60 -10.20
CA LYS A 69 42.29 -3.50 -9.37
C LYS A 69 40.93 -3.05 -9.89
N CYS A 70 39.92 -3.89 -9.65
CA CYS A 70 38.58 -3.63 -10.13
C CYS A 70 37.64 -3.16 -9.00
N ASP A 71 37.51 -1.84 -8.87
CA ASP A 71 36.51 -1.20 -8.00
C ASP A 71 35.69 -0.16 -8.80
N LEU A 72 34.72 0.48 -8.14
CA LEU A 72 33.87 1.53 -8.74
C LEU A 72 34.62 2.86 -8.98
N SER A 73 35.90 2.97 -8.62
CA SER A 73 36.75 4.09 -9.03
C SER A 73 37.46 3.84 -10.36
N HIS A 74 37.47 2.60 -10.84
CA HIS A 74 38.12 2.24 -12.09
C HIS A 74 37.35 2.84 -13.30
N PRO A 75 38.03 3.54 -14.23
CA PRO A 75 37.38 4.31 -15.31
C PRO A 75 36.70 3.43 -16.38
N ARG A 76 37.12 2.17 -16.51
CA ARG A 76 36.55 1.16 -17.44
C ARG A 76 35.89 0.00 -16.69
N ASN A 77 35.25 0.33 -15.57
CA ASN A 77 34.50 -0.65 -14.79
C ASN A 77 33.16 -0.91 -15.49
N VAL A 78 32.97 -2.15 -15.97
CA VAL A 78 31.71 -2.54 -16.63
C VAL A 78 30.52 -2.27 -15.73
N GLU A 79 30.62 -2.57 -14.44
CA GLU A 79 29.49 -2.48 -13.55
C GLU A 79 28.88 -1.08 -13.44
N ARG A 80 29.70 -0.01 -13.52
CA ARG A 80 29.21 1.37 -13.59
C ARG A 80 28.36 1.66 -14.82
N LEU A 81 28.68 1.03 -15.95
CA LEU A 81 27.86 1.07 -17.17
C LEU A 81 26.50 0.38 -16.98
N LEU A 82 26.43 -0.57 -16.03
CA LEU A 82 25.25 -1.39 -15.76
C LEU A 82 24.38 -0.87 -14.61
N LEU A 83 24.76 0.23 -13.97
CA LEU A 83 23.97 0.81 -12.89
C LEU A 83 22.72 1.47 -13.46
N ASN A 84 21.54 1.03 -13.03
CA ASN A 84 20.31 1.70 -13.40
C ASN A 84 20.20 3.08 -12.71
N SER A 85 19.28 3.93 -13.19
CA SER A 85 19.09 5.29 -12.65
C SER A 85 18.82 5.31 -11.14
N LYS A 86 18.13 4.30 -10.61
CA LYS A 86 17.83 4.16 -9.17
C LYS A 86 19.09 3.85 -8.36
N SER A 87 19.94 2.95 -8.86
CA SER A 87 21.23 2.61 -8.27
C SER A 87 22.15 3.83 -8.20
N LEU A 88 22.15 4.64 -9.26
CA LEU A 88 22.94 5.86 -9.34
C LEU A 88 22.46 6.91 -8.32
N GLN A 89 21.15 7.11 -8.22
CA GLN A 89 20.55 7.99 -7.21
C GLN A 89 20.90 7.54 -5.80
N ALA A 90 20.81 6.24 -5.52
CA ALA A 90 21.15 5.68 -4.23
C ALA A 90 22.62 5.87 -3.83
N ILE A 91 23.54 5.67 -4.77
CA ILE A 91 24.97 5.93 -4.54
C ILE A 91 25.19 7.44 -4.25
N SER A 92 24.47 8.31 -4.95
CA SER A 92 24.49 9.76 -4.69
C SER A 92 23.95 10.09 -3.30
N ASP A 93 22.85 9.47 -2.88
CA ASP A 93 22.23 9.67 -1.55
C ASP A 93 23.11 9.14 -0.41
N MET A 94 23.73 7.98 -0.60
CA MET A 94 24.69 7.45 0.38
C MET A 94 25.90 8.38 0.52
N ARG A 95 26.38 8.96 -0.58
CA ARG A 95 27.47 9.95 -0.58
C ARG A 95 27.06 11.24 0.15
N SER A 96 25.83 11.72 -0.03
CA SER A 96 25.34 12.92 0.67
C SER A 96 25.17 12.69 2.17
N ARG A 97 24.88 11.44 2.59
CA ARG A 97 24.84 11.01 4.00
C ARG A 97 26.22 10.73 4.62
N GLY A 98 27.31 10.93 3.88
CA GLY A 98 28.67 10.73 4.39
C GLY A 98 29.12 9.27 4.45
N VAL A 99 28.42 8.34 3.79
CA VAL A 99 28.88 6.95 3.67
C VAL A 99 30.13 6.90 2.78
N PRO A 100 31.26 6.33 3.24
CA PRO A 100 32.51 6.34 2.50
C PRO A 100 32.49 5.32 1.34
N ILE A 101 31.89 5.67 0.21
CA ILE A 101 31.90 4.85 -1.01
C ILE A 101 33.00 5.33 -1.97
N LYS A 102 33.96 4.45 -2.28
CA LYS A 102 35.04 4.73 -3.25
C LYS A 102 34.52 4.62 -4.69
N VAL A 103 34.04 5.73 -5.25
CA VAL A 103 33.55 5.84 -6.63
C VAL A 103 34.13 7.07 -7.31
N SER A 104 34.62 6.92 -8.55
CA SER A 104 35.10 8.06 -9.35
C SER A 104 33.92 8.79 -10.00
N ALA A 105 33.96 10.13 -10.08
CA ALA A 105 32.95 10.90 -10.82
C ALA A 105 33.28 10.93 -12.34
N PRO A 106 32.27 10.84 -13.24
CA PRO A 106 30.84 10.63 -12.98
C PRO A 106 30.54 9.17 -12.57
N VAL A 107 29.62 8.93 -11.62
CA VAL A 107 29.30 7.54 -11.19
C VAL A 107 28.75 6.70 -12.34
N ASP A 108 27.87 7.31 -13.14
CA ASP A 108 27.30 6.74 -14.35
C ASP A 108 28.30 6.79 -15.50
N LEU A 109 28.56 5.63 -16.12
CA LEU A 109 29.31 5.56 -17.37
C LEU A 109 28.30 5.32 -18.48
N SER A 110 28.26 6.21 -19.47
CA SER A 110 27.45 6.01 -20.67
C SER A 110 28.14 5.14 -21.72
N TYR A 111 29.47 5.03 -21.66
CA TYR A 111 30.26 4.14 -22.51
C TYR A 111 31.60 3.75 -21.88
N ILE A 112 32.19 2.67 -22.40
CA ILE A 112 33.55 2.21 -22.15
C ILE A 112 34.20 1.97 -23.50
N GLU A 113 35.37 2.55 -23.74
CA GLU A 113 36.10 2.36 -25.00
C GLU A 113 37.57 1.98 -24.78
N GLY A 114 38.13 1.30 -25.78
CA GLY A 114 39.52 0.90 -25.82
C GLY A 114 40.00 0.69 -27.24
N VAL A 115 41.24 1.06 -27.50
CA VAL A 115 41.95 0.75 -28.74
C VAL A 115 43.14 -0.12 -28.39
N ILE A 116 43.19 -1.31 -28.98
CA ILE A 116 44.25 -2.29 -28.78
C ILE A 116 45.14 -2.26 -30.01
N SER A 117 46.41 -1.91 -29.84
CA SER A 117 47.39 -2.08 -30.94
C SER A 117 47.69 -3.56 -31.10
N LEU A 118 47.66 -4.04 -32.35
CA LEU A 118 48.00 -5.43 -32.65
C LEU A 118 49.49 -5.72 -32.42
N LYS A 119 50.34 -4.69 -32.51
CA LYS A 119 51.78 -4.80 -32.25
C LYS A 119 52.08 -5.06 -30.77
N ASP A 120 51.24 -4.54 -29.88
CA ASP A 120 51.39 -4.65 -28.43
C ASP A 120 50.65 -5.88 -27.86
N MET A 121 49.96 -6.65 -28.70
CA MET A 121 49.19 -7.81 -28.27
C MET A 121 50.11 -9.03 -28.07
N THR A 122 50.38 -9.36 -26.80
CA THR A 122 51.16 -10.54 -26.40
C THR A 122 50.47 -11.85 -26.76
N SER A 123 51.23 -12.93 -26.95
CA SER A 123 50.71 -14.28 -27.20
C SER A 123 49.83 -14.85 -26.08
N SER A 124 49.94 -14.31 -24.86
CA SER A 124 49.06 -14.65 -23.74
C SER A 124 47.68 -13.98 -23.79
N HIS A 125 47.44 -13.07 -24.73
CA HIS A 125 46.13 -12.42 -24.87
C HIS A 125 45.15 -13.41 -25.52
N PRO A 126 43.93 -13.62 -24.96
CA PRO A 126 42.97 -14.61 -25.50
C PRO A 126 42.58 -14.41 -26.97
N LEU A 127 42.61 -13.17 -27.45
CA LEU A 127 42.35 -12.83 -28.86
C LEU A 127 43.58 -12.96 -29.78
N HIS A 128 44.78 -13.24 -29.27
CA HIS A 128 46.01 -13.21 -30.08
C HIS A 128 45.98 -14.19 -31.25
N THR A 129 45.58 -15.44 -31.00
CA THR A 129 45.52 -16.49 -32.02
C THR A 129 44.55 -16.13 -33.15
N ILE A 130 43.41 -15.52 -32.79
CA ILE A 130 42.37 -15.13 -33.76
C ILE A 130 42.85 -13.95 -34.61
N VAL A 131 43.48 -12.97 -33.96
CA VAL A 131 43.96 -11.74 -34.59
C VAL A 131 45.24 -11.95 -35.41
N GLU A 132 46.05 -12.97 -35.09
CA GLU A 132 47.27 -13.30 -35.85
C GLU A 132 46.97 -13.67 -37.31
N HIS A 133 45.77 -14.18 -37.60
CA HIS A 133 45.33 -14.51 -38.96
C HIS A 133 45.01 -13.27 -39.81
N LEU A 134 44.86 -12.09 -39.20
CA LEU A 134 44.73 -10.85 -39.95
C LEU A 134 46.05 -10.52 -40.66
N GLU A 135 45.97 -10.08 -41.91
CA GLU A 135 47.15 -9.69 -42.69
C GLU A 135 47.96 -8.57 -41.99
N ARG A 136 49.10 -8.96 -41.40
CA ARG A 136 50.02 -8.06 -40.70
C ARG A 136 50.46 -6.94 -41.65
N GLY A 137 50.04 -5.71 -41.34
CA GLY A 137 50.32 -4.50 -42.14
C GLY A 137 49.08 -3.81 -42.74
N LYS A 138 47.95 -4.52 -42.90
CA LYS A 138 46.66 -3.92 -43.32
C LYS A 138 45.86 -3.34 -42.16
N ILE A 139 45.90 -4.00 -41.00
CA ILE A 139 45.20 -3.60 -39.77
C ILE A 139 46.26 -3.36 -38.68
N ASP A 140 46.17 -2.23 -37.98
CA ASP A 140 47.13 -1.83 -36.95
C ASP A 140 46.53 -1.91 -35.53
N SER A 141 45.22 -1.69 -35.42
CA SER A 141 44.54 -1.70 -34.13
C SER A 141 43.07 -2.12 -34.21
N ILE A 142 42.56 -2.60 -33.09
CA ILE A 142 41.15 -2.92 -32.87
C ILE A 142 40.57 -1.85 -31.94
N ALA A 143 39.49 -1.21 -32.35
CA ALA A 143 38.69 -0.36 -31.47
C ALA A 143 37.46 -1.12 -30.97
N ILE A 144 37.21 -1.02 -29.66
CA ILE A 144 36.08 -1.64 -28.99
C ILE A 144 35.36 -0.57 -28.19
N GLU A 145 34.05 -0.50 -28.33
CA GLU A 145 33.17 0.42 -27.62
C GLU A 145 32.00 -0.36 -27.03
N ILE A 146 31.76 -0.20 -25.73
CA ILE A 146 30.57 -0.69 -25.05
C ILE A 146 29.77 0.55 -24.67
N GLN A 147 28.57 0.70 -25.21
CA GLN A 147 27.74 1.89 -25.02
C GLN A 147 26.41 1.49 -24.38
N ARG A 148 25.99 2.20 -23.33
CA ARG A 148 24.64 2.06 -22.79
C ARG A 148 23.64 2.69 -23.76
N VAL A 149 22.55 1.98 -24.02
CA VAL A 149 21.50 2.44 -24.93
C VAL A 149 20.33 2.97 -24.11
N GLU A 150 20.18 4.28 -24.12
CA GLU A 150 19.07 4.99 -23.49
C GLU A 150 18.13 5.46 -24.59
N ASN A 151 17.00 4.79 -24.75
CA ASN A 151 15.98 5.14 -25.74
C ASN A 151 14.59 4.98 -25.11
N ASP A 152 13.79 6.04 -25.11
CA ASP A 152 12.44 6.10 -24.53
C ASP A 152 11.47 5.08 -25.16
N VAL A 153 11.77 4.57 -26.36
CA VAL A 153 10.96 3.58 -27.07
C VAL A 153 11.18 2.16 -26.54
N ILE A 154 12.30 1.90 -25.85
CA ILE A 154 12.63 0.57 -25.34
C ILE A 154 12.05 0.41 -23.93
N PHE A 155 11.06 -0.47 -23.79
CA PHE A 155 10.44 -0.79 -22.50
C PHE A 155 11.48 -1.35 -21.50
N SER A 156 11.86 -0.56 -20.51
CA SER A 156 12.52 -1.04 -19.29
C SER A 156 11.51 -1.07 -18.14
N LYS A 157 11.37 -2.21 -17.46
CA LYS A 157 10.47 -2.39 -16.31
C LYS A 157 11.26 -3.07 -15.19
N GLY A 158 12.14 -2.31 -14.56
CA GLY A 158 12.98 -2.81 -13.47
C GLY A 158 14.43 -2.35 -13.59
N SER A 159 15.34 -3.32 -13.45
CA SER A 159 16.79 -3.13 -13.46
C SER A 159 17.42 -3.54 -14.79
N GLU A 160 16.65 -3.59 -15.87
CA GLU A 160 17.16 -3.95 -17.19
C GLU A 160 18.07 -2.84 -17.76
N VAL A 161 19.18 -3.23 -18.40
CA VAL A 161 20.10 -2.31 -19.06
C VAL A 161 20.40 -2.81 -20.46
N TYR A 162 20.21 -1.95 -21.46
CA TYR A 162 20.57 -2.23 -22.83
C TYR A 162 21.97 -1.73 -23.11
N VAL A 163 22.81 -2.59 -23.67
CA VAL A 163 24.19 -2.25 -24.04
C VAL A 163 24.42 -2.61 -25.50
N SER A 164 25.13 -1.74 -26.20
CA SER A 164 25.64 -1.98 -27.54
C SER A 164 27.13 -2.22 -27.46
N ILE A 165 27.58 -3.34 -28.01
CA ILE A 165 29.01 -3.66 -28.15
C ILE A 165 29.36 -3.42 -29.61
N LYS A 166 30.34 -2.56 -29.88
CA LYS A 166 30.87 -2.30 -31.22
C LYS A 166 32.33 -2.70 -31.25
N ALA A 167 32.71 -3.45 -32.28
CA ALA A 167 34.10 -3.75 -32.61
C ALA A 167 34.41 -3.16 -33.99
N SER A 168 35.61 -2.63 -34.17
CA SER A 168 36.05 -2.01 -35.42
C SER A 168 37.53 -2.27 -35.68
N LEU A 169 37.88 -2.62 -36.92
CA LEU A 169 39.26 -2.84 -37.36
C LEU A 169 39.81 -1.57 -38.02
N ILE A 170 40.95 -1.07 -37.55
CA ILE A 170 41.52 0.23 -37.97
C ILE A 170 42.82 0.03 -38.75
N ARG A 171 42.94 0.73 -39.90
CA ARG A 171 44.14 0.72 -40.75
C ARG A 171 45.20 1.76 -40.34
N PRO A 172 46.50 1.51 -40.62
CA PRO A 172 47.61 2.38 -40.20
C PRO A 172 47.68 3.77 -40.88
N LEU A 173 47.03 4.00 -42.03
CA LEU A 173 47.07 5.27 -42.77
C LEU A 173 45.76 6.06 -42.59
N GLY A 174 45.67 6.87 -41.53
CA GLY A 174 44.61 7.88 -41.35
C GLY A 174 43.33 7.46 -40.61
N GLY A 175 43.32 6.31 -39.92
CA GLY A 175 42.22 5.94 -39.02
C GLY A 175 40.93 5.48 -39.70
N ALA A 176 40.96 5.19 -41.01
CA ALA A 176 39.79 4.66 -41.70
C ALA A 176 39.41 3.28 -41.12
N ILE A 177 38.17 3.18 -40.67
CA ILE A 177 37.56 1.94 -40.18
C ILE A 177 37.33 1.03 -41.38
N THR A 178 37.90 -0.17 -41.35
CA THR A 178 37.80 -1.13 -42.45
C THR A 178 36.47 -1.86 -42.41
N SER A 179 36.17 -2.42 -41.24
CA SER A 179 35.01 -3.26 -40.98
C SER A 179 34.54 -3.00 -39.56
N ARG A 180 33.21 -2.99 -39.38
CA ARG A 180 32.56 -2.75 -38.10
C ARG A 180 31.48 -3.78 -37.87
N LEU A 181 31.43 -4.27 -36.63
CA LEU A 181 30.38 -5.16 -36.16
C LEU A 181 29.73 -4.55 -34.92
N LYS A 182 28.41 -4.57 -34.88
CA LYS A 182 27.63 -4.09 -33.73
C LYS A 182 26.73 -5.20 -33.22
N SER A 183 26.83 -5.49 -31.93
CA SER A 183 25.88 -6.32 -31.18
C SER A 183 25.05 -5.45 -30.25
N MET A 184 23.77 -5.77 -30.14
CA MET A 184 22.86 -5.23 -29.14
C MET A 184 22.55 -6.32 -28.12
N SER A 185 22.79 -6.04 -26.86
CA SER A 185 22.55 -6.97 -25.77
C SER A 185 21.69 -6.36 -24.68
N LEU A 186 20.80 -7.18 -24.12
CA LEU A 186 19.96 -6.88 -22.98
C LEU A 186 20.55 -7.54 -21.74
N ILE A 187 20.81 -6.74 -20.72
CA ILE A 187 21.23 -7.20 -19.41
C ILE A 187 20.01 -7.18 -18.51
N VAL A 188 19.64 -8.36 -18.02
CA VAL A 188 18.53 -8.55 -17.10
C VAL A 188 19.06 -9.19 -15.83
N PRO A 189 18.52 -8.85 -14.64
CA PRO A 189 18.74 -9.65 -13.45
C PRO A 189 18.49 -11.14 -13.76
N ARG A 190 19.27 -12.02 -13.14
CA ARG A 190 19.12 -13.46 -13.35
C ARG A 190 17.86 -13.91 -12.63
N GLU A 191 16.73 -13.88 -13.32
CA GLU A 191 15.46 -14.34 -12.77
C GLU A 191 15.35 -15.87 -12.79
N LEU A 192 14.72 -16.47 -11.77
CA LEU A 192 14.37 -17.90 -11.78
C LEU A 192 13.54 -18.29 -13.02
N SER A 193 12.72 -17.35 -13.52
CA SER A 193 11.90 -17.50 -14.73
C SER A 193 12.69 -17.85 -16.00
N SER A 194 14.01 -17.62 -15.99
CA SER A 194 14.92 -17.93 -17.10
C SER A 194 15.35 -19.40 -17.16
N PHE A 195 15.05 -20.20 -16.13
CA PHE A 195 15.36 -21.62 -16.08
C PHE A 195 14.11 -22.48 -16.29
N ALA A 196 14.25 -23.65 -16.90
CA ALA A 196 13.20 -24.67 -16.93
C ALA A 196 13.11 -25.38 -15.56
N LEU A 197 14.26 -25.75 -15.01
CA LEU A 197 14.38 -26.46 -13.75
C LEU A 197 15.48 -25.82 -12.89
N VAL A 198 15.19 -25.69 -11.60
CA VAL A 198 16.12 -25.24 -10.57
C VAL A 198 16.18 -26.29 -9.46
N VAL A 199 17.35 -26.91 -9.30
CA VAL A 199 17.62 -27.95 -8.31
C VAL A 199 18.41 -27.36 -7.15
N ALA A 200 17.91 -27.55 -5.93
CA ALA A 200 18.45 -26.89 -4.75
C ALA A 200 19.77 -27.48 -4.24
N ASN A 201 20.12 -28.72 -4.59
CA ASN A 201 21.43 -29.32 -4.33
C ASN A 201 21.97 -30.08 -5.54
N ASP A 202 22.26 -31.39 -5.43
CA ASP A 202 22.89 -32.17 -6.49
C ASP A 202 21.82 -32.76 -7.45
N LEU A 203 22.18 -32.93 -8.72
CA LEU A 203 21.37 -33.63 -9.70
C LEU A 203 22.05 -34.92 -10.15
N HIS A 204 21.42 -36.06 -9.90
CA HIS A 204 21.92 -37.37 -10.31
C HIS A 204 21.24 -37.86 -11.58
N LEU A 205 22.05 -38.15 -12.60
CA LEU A 205 21.60 -38.70 -13.87
C LEU A 205 21.88 -40.21 -13.86
N GLY A 206 20.82 -41.02 -13.96
CA GLY A 206 20.95 -42.49 -13.98
C GLY A 206 21.01 -43.16 -12.61
N LYS A 207 20.44 -42.54 -11.56
CA LYS A 207 20.27 -43.18 -10.24
C LYS A 207 18.87 -42.89 -9.69
N SER A 208 18.34 -43.79 -8.86
CA SER A 208 17.26 -43.45 -7.93
C SER A 208 17.88 -42.84 -6.66
N ILE A 209 17.28 -41.75 -6.14
CA ILE A 209 17.83 -40.91 -5.06
C ILE A 209 17.95 -41.67 -3.71
N GLY A 210 19.03 -41.41 -2.98
CA GLY A 210 19.18 -41.62 -1.52
C GLY A 210 18.92 -40.32 -0.72
N PRO A 211 18.79 -40.35 0.63
CA PRO A 211 17.98 -39.38 1.39
C PRO A 211 18.52 -37.94 1.57
N GLN A 212 19.56 -37.49 0.87
CA GLN A 212 20.07 -36.13 1.07
C GLN A 212 19.07 -35.06 0.61
N GLN A 213 18.85 -34.08 1.48
CA GLN A 213 17.87 -33.01 1.29
C GLN A 213 18.33 -32.05 0.20
N GLY A 214 17.44 -31.76 -0.76
CA GLY A 214 17.74 -30.92 -1.93
C GLY A 214 18.24 -31.66 -3.16
N ASP A 215 18.56 -32.97 -3.03
CA ASP A 215 19.00 -33.77 -4.16
C ASP A 215 17.84 -34.18 -5.07
N SER A 216 18.11 -34.16 -6.36
CA SER A 216 17.20 -34.60 -7.41
C SER A 216 17.86 -35.70 -8.22
N ALA A 217 17.06 -36.64 -8.74
CA ALA A 217 17.58 -37.61 -9.70
C ALA A 217 16.58 -37.92 -10.80
N ILE A 218 17.17 -38.28 -11.93
CA ILE A 218 16.46 -38.75 -13.11
C ILE A 218 16.92 -40.19 -13.32
N PRO A 219 16.01 -41.17 -13.37
CA PRO A 219 16.38 -42.58 -13.49
C PRO A 219 17.03 -42.89 -14.84
N THR A 220 17.69 -44.05 -14.93
CA THR A 220 18.16 -44.60 -16.19
C THR A 220 17.00 -45.01 -17.09
N GLY A 221 17.22 -44.97 -18.40
CA GLY A 221 16.33 -45.49 -19.43
C GLY A 221 17.13 -46.20 -20.53
N SER A 222 16.49 -46.35 -21.70
CA SER A 222 17.08 -46.90 -22.92
C SER A 222 17.45 -45.78 -23.90
N GLU A 223 18.43 -46.02 -24.78
CA GLU A 223 18.74 -45.12 -25.90
C GLU A 223 17.56 -44.92 -26.86
N SER A 224 16.64 -45.90 -26.90
CA SER A 224 15.41 -45.83 -27.69
C SER A 224 14.30 -44.98 -27.05
N ASP A 225 14.46 -44.56 -25.80
CA ASP A 225 13.45 -43.78 -25.09
C ASP A 225 13.40 -42.35 -25.65
N ALA A 226 12.20 -41.77 -25.75
CA ALA A 226 12.05 -40.38 -26.17
C ALA A 226 12.76 -39.40 -25.22
N GLY A 227 12.86 -39.76 -23.94
CA GLY A 227 13.67 -39.10 -22.93
C GLY A 227 13.07 -37.82 -22.37
N LEU A 228 13.90 -37.10 -21.63
CA LEU A 228 13.64 -35.76 -21.07
C LEU A 228 14.54 -34.76 -21.79
N ILE A 229 13.93 -33.80 -22.47
CA ILE A 229 14.62 -32.76 -23.22
C ILE A 229 14.37 -31.43 -22.52
N PHE A 230 15.44 -30.81 -22.05
CA PHE A 230 15.44 -29.42 -21.60
C PHE A 230 15.80 -28.51 -22.76
N ASP A 231 14.79 -27.84 -23.33
CA ASP A 231 14.94 -26.83 -24.38
C ASP A 231 15.34 -25.46 -23.80
N SER A 232 15.53 -25.38 -22.49
CA SER A 232 15.87 -24.15 -21.79
C SER A 232 16.87 -24.44 -20.67
N PRO A 233 17.60 -23.40 -20.20
CA PRO A 233 18.61 -23.57 -19.17
C PRO A 233 18.12 -24.30 -17.92
N VAL A 234 18.99 -25.11 -17.32
CA VAL A 234 18.76 -25.76 -16.03
C VAL A 234 19.80 -25.24 -15.04
N PHE A 235 19.36 -24.90 -13.83
CA PHE A 235 20.26 -24.50 -12.75
C PHE A 235 20.35 -25.61 -11.71
N VAL A 236 21.57 -26.00 -11.37
CA VAL A 236 21.86 -26.97 -10.29
C VAL A 236 22.77 -26.29 -9.30
N ASN A 237 22.31 -26.17 -8.05
CA ASN A 237 23.06 -25.45 -7.04
C ASN A 237 24.36 -26.18 -6.64
N GLY A 238 24.30 -27.51 -6.62
CA GLY A 238 25.39 -28.44 -6.34
C GLY A 238 25.97 -29.10 -7.59
N SER A 239 26.50 -30.31 -7.42
CA SER A 239 27.15 -31.09 -8.48
C SER A 239 26.14 -31.85 -9.35
N VAL A 240 26.54 -32.15 -10.59
CA VAL A 240 25.79 -33.05 -11.46
C VAL A 240 26.53 -34.38 -11.57
N HIS A 241 25.87 -35.45 -11.17
CA HIS A 241 26.44 -36.80 -11.20
C HIS A 241 26.00 -37.52 -12.47
N LEU A 242 26.94 -37.76 -13.36
CA LEU A 242 26.76 -38.50 -14.60
C LEU A 242 26.50 -39.98 -14.33
N PRO A 243 25.81 -40.67 -15.26
CA PRO A 243 25.52 -42.09 -15.12
C PRO A 243 26.82 -42.90 -15.07
N THR A 244 26.91 -43.81 -14.10
CA THR A 244 28.03 -44.77 -13.95
C THR A 244 27.76 -46.10 -14.65
N GLY A 245 26.51 -46.35 -15.04
CA GLY A 245 26.04 -47.50 -15.80
C GLY A 245 24.62 -47.23 -16.32
N GLY A 246 24.25 -47.86 -17.44
CA GLY A 246 23.00 -47.59 -18.15
C GLY A 246 23.02 -46.25 -18.92
N TYR A 247 21.96 -46.00 -19.69
CA TYR A 247 21.77 -44.75 -20.42
C TYR A 247 20.85 -43.83 -19.64
N SER A 248 21.19 -42.55 -19.50
CA SER A 248 20.27 -41.53 -18.99
C SER A 248 19.69 -40.77 -20.19
N PRO A 249 18.39 -40.95 -20.51
CA PRO A 249 17.78 -40.32 -21.67
C PRO A 249 17.43 -38.87 -21.35
N VAL A 250 18.43 -38.08 -20.95
CA VAL A 250 18.30 -36.66 -20.62
C VAL A 250 19.19 -35.87 -21.56
N THR A 251 18.59 -34.89 -22.22
CA THR A 251 19.26 -34.00 -23.17
C THR A 251 19.11 -32.56 -22.71
N PHE A 252 20.23 -31.88 -22.53
CA PHE A 252 20.26 -30.44 -22.26
C PHE A 252 20.57 -29.72 -23.58
N THR A 253 19.55 -29.16 -24.21
CA THR A 253 19.72 -28.40 -25.46
C THR A 253 20.40 -27.06 -25.21
N GLU A 254 20.14 -26.45 -24.05
CA GLU A 254 20.73 -25.19 -23.59
C GLU A 254 21.74 -25.42 -22.45
N ASN A 255 22.40 -24.33 -22.02
CA ASN A 255 23.41 -24.37 -20.97
C ASN A 255 22.87 -24.94 -19.65
N LEU A 256 23.63 -25.86 -19.06
CA LEU A 256 23.49 -26.27 -17.68
C LEU A 256 24.35 -25.35 -16.80
N PHE A 257 23.72 -24.67 -15.84
CA PHE A 257 24.39 -23.76 -14.91
C PHE A 257 24.64 -24.47 -13.58
N LEU A 258 25.87 -24.45 -13.10
CA LEU A 258 26.25 -24.95 -11.79
C LEU A 258 26.55 -23.78 -10.84
N GLY A 259 25.96 -23.79 -9.65
CA GLY A 259 26.24 -22.84 -8.57
C GLY A 259 27.70 -22.88 -8.16
N ASN A 260 28.04 -23.88 -7.34
CA ASN A 260 29.41 -24.21 -6.92
C ASN A 260 29.74 -25.70 -7.14
N GLY A 261 28.97 -26.37 -8.00
CA GLY A 261 29.16 -27.78 -8.30
C GLY A 261 30.17 -28.04 -9.40
N ILE A 262 30.45 -29.32 -9.59
CA ILE A 262 31.22 -29.85 -10.72
C ILE A 262 30.46 -31.02 -11.34
N LEU A 263 30.81 -31.37 -12.58
CA LEU A 263 30.40 -32.66 -13.13
C LEU A 263 31.15 -33.77 -12.39
N ARG A 264 30.44 -34.84 -12.03
CA ARG A 264 31.02 -36.01 -11.37
C ARG A 264 30.67 -37.27 -12.14
N LYS A 265 31.62 -38.20 -12.28
CA LYS A 265 31.37 -39.56 -12.77
C LYS A 265 32.00 -40.52 -11.76
N SER A 266 31.22 -41.47 -11.26
CA SER A 266 31.65 -42.35 -10.16
C SER A 266 32.15 -41.59 -8.92
N ASN A 267 31.45 -40.50 -8.57
CA ASN A 267 31.77 -39.55 -7.50
C ASN A 267 33.09 -38.76 -7.65
N LEU A 268 33.87 -38.99 -8.70
CA LEU A 268 35.09 -38.24 -9.03
C LEU A 268 34.77 -37.07 -9.97
N PRO A 269 35.52 -35.95 -9.91
CA PRO A 269 35.41 -34.88 -10.89
C PRO A 269 35.51 -35.43 -12.32
N TYR A 270 34.51 -35.15 -13.14
CA TYR A 270 34.52 -35.53 -14.54
C TYR A 270 35.00 -34.35 -15.38
N VAL A 271 36.06 -34.61 -16.14
CA VAL A 271 36.58 -33.71 -17.15
C VAL A 271 36.36 -34.41 -18.49
N PRO A 272 35.52 -33.89 -19.40
CA PRO A 272 35.39 -34.45 -20.73
C PRO A 272 36.71 -34.33 -21.48
N ASP A 273 36.90 -35.21 -22.47
CA ASP A 273 38.05 -35.16 -23.36
C ASP A 273 38.13 -33.78 -24.05
N SER A 274 39.35 -33.26 -24.19
CA SER A 274 39.64 -31.96 -24.79
C SER A 274 40.81 -32.04 -25.76
N ASN A 275 40.77 -31.29 -26.86
CA ASN A 275 41.83 -31.29 -27.87
C ASN A 275 42.97 -30.28 -27.60
N GLY A 276 42.96 -29.54 -26.49
CA GLY A 276 43.96 -28.48 -26.30
C GLY A 276 43.77 -27.52 -25.12
N GLY A 277 42.67 -27.60 -24.35
CA GLY A 277 42.47 -26.74 -23.18
C GLY A 277 41.10 -26.90 -22.50
N GLN A 278 40.83 -26.15 -21.41
CA GLN A 278 39.52 -26.17 -20.74
C GLN A 278 38.36 -25.77 -21.65
N ASP A 279 38.64 -24.94 -22.66
CA ASP A 279 37.64 -24.37 -23.58
C ASP A 279 37.31 -25.29 -24.76
N GLU A 280 38.11 -26.34 -24.99
CA GLU A 280 37.95 -27.30 -26.11
C GLU A 280 37.34 -28.63 -25.67
N ARG A 281 36.48 -28.58 -24.65
CA ARG A 281 35.85 -29.74 -24.03
C ARG A 281 34.55 -30.11 -24.75
N PHE A 282 34.46 -31.33 -25.28
CA PHE A 282 33.27 -31.83 -25.99
C PHE A 282 32.24 -32.39 -25.01
N TYR A 283 31.41 -31.51 -24.44
CA TYR A 283 30.34 -31.93 -23.52
C TYR A 283 29.17 -32.66 -24.21
N SER A 284 29.08 -32.62 -25.54
CA SER A 284 28.10 -33.36 -26.33
C SER A 284 28.37 -34.86 -26.38
N ASP A 285 29.63 -35.28 -26.24
CA ASP A 285 30.09 -36.63 -26.57
C ASP A 285 30.18 -37.56 -25.35
N ILE A 286 29.58 -37.14 -24.24
CA ILE A 286 29.57 -37.91 -23.00
C ILE A 286 28.70 -39.17 -23.21
N GLN A 287 29.37 -40.32 -23.30
CA GLN A 287 28.69 -41.62 -23.44
C GLN A 287 27.74 -41.91 -22.27
N GLY A 288 26.58 -42.49 -22.59
CA GLY A 288 25.56 -42.88 -21.61
C GLY A 288 24.58 -41.76 -21.25
N LEU A 289 24.59 -40.62 -21.95
CA LEU A 289 23.70 -39.48 -21.73
C LEU A 289 23.20 -38.93 -23.07
N GLY A 290 22.00 -38.33 -23.11
CA GLY A 290 21.49 -37.63 -24.29
C GLY A 290 22.30 -36.39 -24.71
N GLY A 291 23.17 -35.90 -23.82
CA GLY A 291 24.23 -34.92 -24.08
C GLY A 291 23.97 -33.52 -23.50
N PHE A 292 25.05 -32.75 -23.36
CA PHE A 292 25.00 -31.31 -23.07
C PHE A 292 25.33 -30.53 -24.34
N LYS A 293 24.33 -30.20 -25.15
CA LYS A 293 24.54 -29.66 -26.51
C LYS A 293 25.22 -28.29 -26.52
N ARG A 294 24.93 -27.43 -25.54
CA ARG A 294 25.59 -26.13 -25.37
C ARG A 294 26.59 -26.08 -24.21
N GLY A 295 26.84 -27.22 -23.56
CA GLY A 295 27.84 -27.36 -22.50
C GLY A 295 27.36 -26.95 -21.11
N VAL A 296 28.33 -26.74 -20.21
CA VAL A 296 28.12 -26.52 -18.78
C VAL A 296 28.85 -25.25 -18.34
N THR A 297 28.14 -24.36 -17.66
CA THR A 297 28.68 -23.07 -17.17
C THR A 297 28.78 -23.07 -15.65
N LEU A 298 29.96 -22.76 -15.13
CA LEU A 298 30.18 -22.54 -13.69
C LEU A 298 29.85 -21.08 -13.36
N THR A 299 28.92 -20.87 -12.43
CA THR A 299 28.56 -19.51 -11.99
C THR A 299 29.46 -18.99 -10.87
N GLY A 300 30.18 -19.88 -10.20
CA GLY A 300 31.26 -19.56 -9.26
C GLY A 300 30.82 -19.39 -7.81
N ASN A 301 29.52 -19.36 -7.52
CA ASN A 301 28.99 -19.26 -6.15
C ASN A 301 27.78 -20.17 -5.97
N ARG A 302 27.75 -20.88 -4.84
CA ARG A 302 26.58 -21.63 -4.41
C ARG A 302 25.52 -20.62 -4.01
N ASP A 303 24.30 -20.96 -4.34
CA ASP A 303 23.17 -20.19 -3.95
C ASP A 303 22.67 -20.53 -2.55
N ILE A 304 22.81 -19.56 -1.65
CA ILE A 304 22.44 -19.70 -0.25
C ILE A 304 20.91 -19.65 -0.10
N GLY A 305 20.19 -18.90 -0.95
CA GLY A 305 18.73 -18.82 -0.90
C GLY A 305 18.06 -20.17 -1.18
N LEU A 306 18.60 -20.94 -2.13
CA LEU A 306 18.18 -22.32 -2.37
C LEU A 306 18.51 -23.27 -1.21
N ASP A 307 19.56 -22.99 -0.43
CA ASP A 307 19.87 -23.79 0.74
C ASP A 307 18.83 -23.60 1.85
N TYR A 308 18.33 -22.38 2.04
CA TYR A 308 17.19 -22.10 2.92
C TYR A 308 15.88 -22.71 2.39
N LEU A 309 15.57 -22.60 1.09
CA LEU A 309 14.39 -23.27 0.52
C LEU A 309 14.45 -24.79 0.67
N SER A 310 15.64 -25.36 0.41
CA SER A 310 15.81 -26.80 0.53
C SER A 310 15.66 -27.29 1.95
N GLY A 311 15.79 -26.40 2.94
CA GLY A 311 15.89 -26.71 4.36
C GLY A 311 17.25 -27.28 4.75
N ARG A 312 18.26 -27.13 3.88
CA ARG A 312 19.66 -27.44 4.17
C ARG A 312 20.24 -26.45 5.17
N LEU A 313 19.83 -25.18 5.05
CA LEU A 313 19.99 -24.17 6.09
C LEU A 313 18.62 -23.91 6.74
N VAL A 314 18.64 -23.69 8.04
CA VAL A 314 17.43 -23.33 8.80
C VAL A 314 17.40 -21.81 8.89
N GLY A 315 16.40 -21.19 8.26
CA GLY A 315 16.13 -19.77 8.42
C GLY A 315 15.45 -19.51 9.76
N GLU A 316 15.60 -18.31 10.31
CA GLU A 316 14.80 -17.93 11.46
C GLU A 316 13.32 -17.80 11.03
N PRO A 317 12.38 -18.43 11.74
CA PRO A 317 10.97 -18.30 11.43
C PRO A 317 10.56 -16.85 11.73
N PRO A 318 10.08 -16.08 10.76
CA PRO A 318 9.73 -14.69 10.99
C PRO A 318 8.66 -14.62 12.05
N GLY A 319 8.66 -13.52 12.81
CA GLY A 319 7.51 -13.08 13.56
C GLY A 319 6.31 -12.88 12.63
N SER A 320 5.59 -13.97 12.32
CA SER A 320 4.40 -13.99 11.46
C SER A 320 3.34 -12.98 11.90
N ASP A 321 3.36 -12.65 13.19
CA ASP A 321 2.50 -11.70 13.85
C ASP A 321 2.54 -10.29 13.23
N LEU A 322 3.72 -9.75 12.89
CA LEU A 322 3.79 -8.38 12.36
C LEU A 322 3.34 -8.29 10.90
N MET A 323 3.76 -9.24 10.06
CA MET A 323 3.34 -9.30 8.66
C MET A 323 1.82 -9.54 8.58
N GLU A 324 1.29 -10.47 9.37
CA GLU A 324 -0.15 -10.72 9.45
C GLU A 324 -0.91 -9.45 9.89
N LYS A 325 -0.39 -8.71 10.88
CA LYS A 325 -0.96 -7.42 11.32
C LYS A 325 -0.91 -6.37 10.20
N CYS A 326 0.19 -6.26 9.46
CA CYS A 326 0.28 -5.32 8.33
C CYS A 326 -0.65 -5.70 7.17
N ILE A 327 -0.80 -6.99 6.85
CA ILE A 327 -1.75 -7.47 5.84
C ILE A 327 -3.17 -7.16 6.29
N LYS A 328 -3.56 -7.50 7.53
CA LYS A 328 -4.88 -7.19 8.08
C LYS A 328 -5.17 -5.70 8.06
N MET A 329 -4.20 -4.86 8.44
CA MET A 329 -4.33 -3.40 8.40
C MET A 329 -4.46 -2.88 6.96
N SER A 330 -3.67 -3.39 6.02
CA SER A 330 -3.75 -3.01 4.60
C SER A 330 -5.10 -3.40 4.01
N LEU A 331 -5.55 -4.64 4.24
CA LEU A 331 -6.85 -5.11 3.80
C LEU A 331 -7.97 -4.28 4.44
N ALA A 332 -7.92 -4.00 5.74
CA ALA A 332 -8.91 -3.15 6.41
C ALA A 332 -8.93 -1.71 5.85
N SER A 333 -7.84 -1.23 5.26
CA SER A 333 -7.76 0.10 4.65
C SER A 333 -8.36 0.19 3.24
N SER A 334 -8.49 -0.95 2.53
CA SER A 334 -8.87 -0.98 1.11
C SER A 334 -10.04 -1.91 0.77
N ASP A 335 -10.31 -2.91 1.61
CA ASP A 335 -11.31 -3.95 1.39
C ASP A 335 -12.55 -3.71 2.27
N LEU A 336 -13.65 -3.33 1.61
CA LEU A 336 -14.94 -3.08 2.25
C LEU A 336 -15.56 -4.33 2.88
N PHE A 337 -15.23 -5.52 2.37
CA PHE A 337 -15.74 -6.77 2.94
C PHE A 337 -15.16 -7.01 4.33
N MET A 338 -13.87 -6.73 4.53
CA MET A 338 -13.18 -6.88 5.80
C MET A 338 -13.72 -5.94 6.88
N THR A 339 -14.08 -4.71 6.51
CA THR A 339 -14.63 -3.71 7.44
C THR A 339 -16.15 -3.66 7.48
N SER A 340 -16.85 -4.54 6.75
CA SER A 340 -18.31 -4.55 6.63
C SER A 340 -19.06 -4.62 7.97
N ARG A 341 -18.44 -5.24 8.99
CA ARG A 341 -18.97 -5.40 10.34
C ARG A 341 -18.36 -4.45 11.38
N SER A 342 -17.56 -3.48 10.94
CA SER A 342 -16.90 -2.54 11.84
C SER A 342 -17.93 -1.66 12.55
N SER A 343 -17.62 -1.32 13.80
CA SER A 343 -18.47 -0.56 14.71
C SER A 343 -17.65 0.51 15.44
N LEU A 344 -18.31 1.64 15.72
CA LEU A 344 -17.74 2.68 16.58
C LEU A 344 -18.05 2.31 18.03
N LEU A 345 -16.98 2.18 18.82
CA LEU A 345 -17.04 1.86 20.25
C LEU A 345 -16.55 3.06 21.05
N GLY A 346 -17.16 3.28 22.21
CA GLY A 346 -16.90 4.44 23.05
C GLY A 346 -16.74 4.03 24.51
N ARG A 347 -15.77 4.62 25.21
CA ARG A 347 -15.55 4.45 26.64
C ARG A 347 -15.33 5.79 27.30
N GLU A 348 -16.10 6.09 28.34
CA GLU A 348 -15.89 7.29 29.16
C GLU A 348 -14.60 7.14 29.97
N ILE A 349 -13.72 8.14 29.88
CA ILE A 349 -12.40 8.16 30.53
C ILE A 349 -12.49 8.96 31.83
N SER A 350 -13.16 10.11 31.74
CA SER A 350 -13.32 11.05 32.84
C SER A 350 -14.60 11.84 32.64
N SER A 351 -15.37 11.99 33.71
CA SER A 351 -16.48 12.91 33.82
C SER A 351 -16.28 13.82 35.01
N ASN A 352 -16.53 15.10 34.81
CA ASN A 352 -16.67 16.08 35.87
C ASN A 352 -18.01 16.78 35.71
N SER A 353 -19.06 16.14 36.25
CA SER A 353 -20.43 16.65 36.22
C SER A 353 -20.57 18.09 36.74
N TRP A 354 -19.73 18.49 37.70
CA TRP A 354 -19.75 19.85 38.26
C TRP A 354 -19.27 20.91 37.28
N LYS A 355 -18.36 20.56 36.37
CA LYS A 355 -17.85 21.44 35.32
C LYS A 355 -18.51 21.21 33.96
N GLY A 356 -19.39 20.22 33.86
CA GLY A 356 -19.97 19.78 32.59
C GLY A 356 -18.92 19.27 31.60
N GLU A 357 -17.81 18.70 32.08
CA GLU A 357 -16.72 18.21 31.23
C GLU A 357 -16.76 16.68 31.14
N HIS A 358 -16.88 16.14 29.93
CA HIS A 358 -16.88 14.70 29.65
C HIS A 358 -15.85 14.37 28.59
N LYS A 359 -15.08 13.30 28.80
CA LYS A 359 -14.10 12.80 27.82
C LYS A 359 -14.38 11.35 27.50
N VAL A 360 -14.59 11.06 26.22
CA VAL A 360 -14.89 9.72 25.72
C VAL A 360 -13.81 9.30 24.74
N HIS A 361 -13.17 8.16 24.99
CA HIS A 361 -12.31 7.51 23.99
C HIS A 361 -13.19 6.77 23.00
N LEU A 362 -12.92 6.97 21.73
CA LEU A 362 -13.58 6.34 20.61
C LEU A 362 -12.62 5.38 19.92
N GLY A 363 -13.11 4.25 19.44
CA GLY A 363 -12.34 3.27 18.68
C GLY A 363 -13.19 2.57 17.63
N LEU A 364 -12.64 2.35 16.44
CA LEU A 364 -13.26 1.53 15.40
C LEU A 364 -12.78 0.08 15.50
N SER A 365 -13.71 -0.87 15.42
CA SER A 365 -13.40 -2.31 15.46
C SER A 365 -12.91 -2.84 14.11
N LEU A 366 -12.39 -4.07 14.10
CA LEU A 366 -11.91 -4.78 12.90
C LEU A 366 -10.81 -4.03 12.12
N TRP A 367 -9.87 -3.42 12.83
CA TRP A 367 -8.71 -2.74 12.24
C TRP A 367 -9.08 -1.58 11.29
N ASN A 368 -10.33 -1.13 11.33
CA ASN A 368 -10.85 -0.05 10.51
C ASN A 368 -10.30 1.31 10.99
N ARG A 369 -10.45 2.34 10.17
CA ARG A 369 -9.83 3.66 10.41
C ARG A 369 -10.80 4.81 10.19
N PHE A 370 -10.56 5.89 10.92
CA PHE A 370 -11.28 7.15 10.71
C PHE A 370 -10.84 7.76 9.37
N THR A 371 -11.75 7.82 8.40
CA THR A 371 -11.45 8.33 7.05
C THR A 371 -11.80 9.80 6.95
N GLU A 372 -10.83 10.60 6.50
CA GLU A 372 -11.01 12.03 6.31
C GLU A 372 -11.84 12.35 5.07
N GLN A 373 -12.96 13.07 5.24
CA GLN A 373 -13.83 13.52 4.16
C GLN A 373 -13.52 14.96 3.73
N LYS A 374 -13.61 15.21 2.42
CA LYS A 374 -13.48 16.56 1.85
C LYS A 374 -14.75 17.35 2.12
N SER A 375 -14.71 18.19 3.17
CA SER A 375 -15.65 19.26 3.52
C SER A 375 -17.06 19.10 2.94
N VAL A 376 -17.84 18.20 3.54
CA VAL A 376 -19.30 18.30 3.50
C VAL A 376 -19.65 19.51 4.37
N LYS A 377 -20.51 20.39 3.85
CA LYS A 377 -20.88 21.65 4.50
C LYS A 377 -21.48 21.35 5.88
N VAL A 378 -21.39 22.30 6.81
CA VAL A 378 -22.28 22.34 7.98
C VAL A 378 -23.68 22.62 7.46
N ASP A 379 -24.37 21.57 7.03
CA ASP A 379 -25.79 21.65 6.70
C ASP A 379 -26.56 21.57 8.02
N ILE A 380 -27.05 22.73 8.48
CA ILE A 380 -28.10 22.78 9.51
C ILE A 380 -29.39 22.33 8.81
N THR A 381 -29.51 21.03 8.58
CA THR A 381 -30.67 20.45 7.91
C THR A 381 -31.82 20.34 8.90
N LYS A 382 -32.77 21.28 8.78
CA LYS A 382 -34.06 21.41 9.50
C LYS A 382 -34.05 22.18 10.82
N GLU A 383 -34.35 23.47 10.72
CA GLU A 383 -34.95 24.25 11.79
C GLU A 383 -36.48 24.02 11.78
N GLU A 384 -37.01 23.27 12.75
CA GLU A 384 -38.44 23.33 13.10
C GLU A 384 -38.56 24.06 14.45
N GLY A 385 -38.68 25.40 14.44
CA GLY A 385 -38.95 26.18 15.65
C GLY A 385 -38.24 27.55 15.74
N THR A 386 -38.53 28.30 16.82
CA THR A 386 -38.00 29.65 17.12
C THR A 386 -36.58 29.65 17.73
N PHE A 387 -35.86 28.56 17.55
CA PHE A 387 -34.59 28.25 18.21
C PHE A 387 -33.45 28.41 17.20
N TRP A 388 -32.61 29.44 17.36
CA TRP A 388 -31.48 29.65 16.45
C TRP A 388 -30.23 29.04 17.05
N VAL A 389 -29.59 28.15 16.31
CA VAL A 389 -28.30 27.55 16.67
C VAL A 389 -27.25 28.14 15.76
N LYS A 390 -26.23 28.77 16.34
CA LYS A 390 -25.07 29.27 15.58
C LYS A 390 -23.87 28.35 15.78
N PRO A 391 -23.68 27.29 14.95
CA PRO A 391 -22.47 26.51 15.01
C PRO A 391 -21.28 27.40 14.65
N THR A 392 -20.27 27.42 15.51
CA THR A 392 -19.02 28.12 15.23
C THR A 392 -17.89 27.09 15.15
N LEU A 393 -17.17 27.10 14.03
CA LEU A 393 -15.99 26.27 13.79
C LEU A 393 -14.74 27.12 13.89
N SER A 394 -13.74 26.62 14.61
CA SER A 394 -12.46 27.32 14.81
C SER A 394 -11.50 27.25 13.61
N ALA A 395 -11.71 26.36 12.63
CA ALA A 395 -10.81 26.17 11.49
C ALA A 395 -11.54 26.08 10.14
N LYS A 396 -11.02 26.75 9.09
CA LYS A 396 -11.66 26.83 7.76
C LYS A 396 -11.26 25.75 6.74
N ASN A 397 -10.25 24.92 7.02
CA ASN A 397 -9.67 23.98 6.05
C ASN A 397 -9.43 22.56 6.58
N SER A 398 -10.07 22.16 7.67
CA SER A 398 -9.92 20.82 8.24
C SER A 398 -10.81 19.81 7.53
N LYS A 399 -10.42 18.53 7.49
CA LYS A 399 -11.26 17.44 6.98
C LYS A 399 -12.10 16.83 8.10
N SER A 400 -13.32 16.43 7.79
CA SER A 400 -14.22 15.80 8.77
C SER A 400 -13.96 14.31 8.88
N ILE A 401 -14.03 13.75 10.09
CA ILE A 401 -13.83 12.31 10.34
C ILE A 401 -15.04 11.67 11.02
N ALA A 402 -15.99 12.48 11.47
CA ALA A 402 -17.22 12.03 12.07
C ALA A 402 -18.33 13.08 11.83
N ARG A 403 -19.55 12.66 12.08
CA ARG A 403 -20.77 13.46 12.08
C ARG A 403 -21.43 13.37 13.44
N VAL A 404 -21.83 14.51 13.99
CA VAL A 404 -22.57 14.59 15.25
C VAL A 404 -24.01 15.01 14.99
N GLN A 405 -24.93 14.38 15.71
CA GLN A 405 -26.34 14.71 15.78
C GLN A 405 -26.68 15.04 17.23
N ILE A 406 -27.10 16.27 17.50
CA ILE A 406 -27.51 16.73 18.83
C ILE A 406 -29.01 16.90 18.83
N LYS A 407 -29.72 16.17 19.67
CA LYS A 407 -31.15 16.35 19.92
C LYS A 407 -31.34 17.03 21.28
N ILE A 408 -32.13 18.10 21.31
CA ILE A 408 -32.47 18.87 22.52
C ILE A 408 -33.99 18.84 22.67
N GLY A 409 -34.47 18.17 23.72
CA GLY A 409 -35.89 17.96 23.94
C GLY A 409 -36.52 16.96 22.97
N SER A 410 -37.84 17.09 22.75
CA SER A 410 -38.61 16.18 21.90
C SER A 410 -38.50 16.49 20.40
N SER A 411 -38.35 17.77 20.02
CA SER A 411 -38.53 18.24 18.64
C SER A 411 -37.30 18.83 17.95
N HIS A 412 -36.24 19.21 18.68
CA HIS A 412 -35.11 19.92 18.08
C HIS A 412 -33.92 18.99 17.89
N TRP A 413 -33.35 18.95 16.68
CA TRP A 413 -32.09 18.28 16.42
C TRP A 413 -31.22 19.11 15.48
N VAL A 414 -29.91 18.95 15.60
CA VAL A 414 -28.89 19.60 14.78
C VAL A 414 -27.90 18.55 14.35
N GLU A 415 -27.50 18.57 13.08
CA GLU A 415 -26.48 17.69 12.54
C GLU A 415 -25.31 18.53 12.03
N ALA A 416 -24.09 18.08 12.28
CA ALA A 416 -22.88 18.77 11.87
C ALA A 416 -21.72 17.81 11.74
N ASP A 417 -20.80 18.10 10.82
CA ASP A 417 -19.59 17.31 10.66
C ASP A 417 -18.50 17.81 11.62
N LEU A 418 -17.88 16.86 12.32
CA LEU A 418 -16.79 17.10 13.25
C LEU A 418 -15.45 16.90 12.54
N HIS A 419 -14.66 17.97 12.56
CA HIS A 419 -13.31 17.94 12.04
C HIS A 419 -12.30 17.61 13.13
N LYS A 420 -11.24 16.95 12.70
CA LYS A 420 -10.13 16.56 13.55
C LYS A 420 -9.45 17.77 14.16
N ASN A 421 -9.24 17.74 15.48
CA ASN A 421 -8.62 18.79 16.28
C ASN A 421 -9.32 20.16 16.16
N THR A 422 -10.63 20.15 15.89
CA THR A 422 -11.46 21.37 15.86
C THR A 422 -12.49 21.38 16.96
N GLN A 423 -12.87 22.58 17.39
CA GLN A 423 -13.96 22.80 18.33
C GLN A 423 -15.19 23.22 17.55
N LEU A 424 -16.28 22.53 17.82
CA LEU A 424 -17.61 22.85 17.33
C LEU A 424 -18.46 23.31 18.52
N SER A 425 -18.79 24.60 18.52
CA SER A 425 -19.57 25.23 19.59
C SER A 425 -21.03 25.39 19.16
N PHE A 426 -21.94 24.88 19.98
CA PHE A 426 -23.38 25.05 19.84
C PHE A 426 -23.89 26.00 20.91
N GLN A 427 -24.41 27.14 20.47
CA GLN A 427 -25.06 28.13 21.33
C GLN A 427 -26.55 28.23 20.95
N PRO A 428 -27.44 27.49 21.63
CA PRO A 428 -28.87 27.74 21.54
C PRO A 428 -29.24 29.17 21.96
N ARG A 429 -30.06 29.85 21.16
CA ARG A 429 -30.66 31.15 21.50
C ARG A 429 -32.17 31.07 21.63
N PHE A 430 -32.71 31.67 22.69
CA PHE A 430 -34.15 31.78 22.95
C PHE A 430 -34.63 33.17 22.49
N THR A 431 -35.54 33.24 21.53
CA THR A 431 -35.92 34.50 20.84
C THR A 431 -36.85 35.44 21.63
N GLN A 432 -36.88 35.40 22.97
CA GLN A 432 -37.85 36.17 23.77
C GLN A 432 -37.28 37.42 24.48
N VAL A 433 -36.02 37.80 24.24
CA VAL A 433 -35.32 38.92 24.93
C VAL A 433 -36.10 40.22 24.93
N ASP A 434 -36.52 40.68 23.75
CA ASP A 434 -37.11 42.01 23.61
C ASP A 434 -38.46 42.09 24.33
N ASN A 435 -39.17 40.96 24.38
CA ASN A 435 -40.42 40.85 25.12
C ASN A 435 -40.15 40.77 26.64
N ALA A 436 -39.08 40.09 27.07
CA ALA A 436 -38.69 40.00 28.48
C ALA A 436 -38.20 41.35 29.03
N VAL A 437 -37.35 42.08 28.30
CA VAL A 437 -36.89 43.43 28.67
C VAL A 437 -38.07 44.38 28.83
N ARG A 438 -39.02 44.36 27.88
CA ARG A 438 -40.23 45.17 27.96
C ARG A 438 -41.06 44.82 29.21
N LYS A 439 -41.30 43.53 29.45
CA LYS A 439 -42.04 43.04 30.62
C LYS A 439 -41.36 43.37 31.96
N VAL A 440 -40.03 43.35 32.04
CA VAL A 440 -39.29 43.79 33.23
C VAL A 440 -39.57 45.26 33.54
N ASN A 441 -39.50 46.12 32.53
CA ASN A 441 -39.76 47.55 32.72
C ASN A 441 -41.22 47.81 33.13
N GLU A 442 -42.18 47.20 32.43
CA GLU A 442 -43.62 47.29 32.77
C GLU A 442 -43.90 46.81 34.21
N THR A 443 -43.24 45.73 34.65
CA THR A 443 -43.43 45.18 36.00
C THR A 443 -42.77 46.05 37.08
N LYS A 444 -41.61 46.66 36.81
CA LYS A 444 -40.98 47.64 37.72
C LYS A 444 -41.84 48.89 37.91
N ASP A 445 -42.45 49.39 36.84
CA ASP A 445 -43.37 50.52 36.91
C ASP A 445 -44.61 50.16 37.72
N LYS A 446 -45.16 48.95 37.52
CA LYS A 446 -46.28 48.43 38.31
C LYS A 446 -45.94 48.31 39.80
N ILE A 447 -44.76 47.80 40.15
CA ILE A 447 -44.28 47.73 41.53
C ILE A 447 -44.19 49.12 42.16
N SER A 448 -43.57 50.08 41.45
CA SER A 448 -43.40 51.46 41.93
C SER A 448 -44.74 52.15 42.19
N ASN A 449 -45.72 51.95 41.30
CA ASN A 449 -47.06 52.49 41.47
C ASN A 449 -47.79 51.85 42.67
N LEU A 450 -47.71 50.53 42.83
CA LEU A 450 -48.32 49.82 43.98
C LEU A 450 -47.73 50.25 45.31
N GLU A 451 -46.40 50.43 45.39
CA GLU A 451 -45.72 50.92 46.59
C GLU A 451 -46.16 52.34 46.95
N ARG A 452 -46.34 53.23 45.97
CA ARG A 452 -46.88 54.58 46.19
C ARG A 452 -48.32 54.54 46.70
N THR A 453 -49.21 53.77 46.07
CA THR A 453 -50.62 53.66 46.51
C THR A 453 -50.74 53.11 47.92
N ILE A 454 -49.95 52.11 48.29
CA ILE A 454 -49.92 51.59 49.68
C ILE A 454 -49.48 52.69 50.65
N TRP A 455 -48.48 53.49 50.29
CA TRP A 455 -48.00 54.59 51.13
C TRP A 455 -49.06 55.68 51.31
N ASP A 456 -49.75 56.08 50.24
CA ASP A 456 -50.83 57.08 50.29
C ASP A 456 -51.97 56.62 51.21
N LEU A 457 -52.45 55.39 51.05
CA LEU A 457 -53.47 54.78 51.90
C LEU A 457 -53.04 54.70 53.38
N GLN A 458 -51.74 54.44 53.65
CA GLN A 458 -51.22 54.44 55.01
C GLN A 458 -51.22 55.84 55.65
N GLN A 459 -50.97 56.90 54.86
CA GLN A 459 -51.08 58.28 55.35
C GLN A 459 -52.54 58.67 55.61
N GLU A 460 -53.46 58.22 54.76
CA GLU A 460 -54.90 58.47 54.93
C GLU A 460 -55.43 57.82 56.22
N ILE A 461 -55.12 56.54 56.46
CA ILE A 461 -55.45 55.86 57.73
C ILE A 461 -54.90 56.64 58.92
N LYS A 462 -53.65 57.10 58.87
CA LYS A 462 -53.03 57.85 59.96
C LYS A 462 -53.75 59.18 60.24
N SER A 463 -54.23 59.85 59.18
CA SER A 463 -55.04 61.07 59.30
C SER A 463 -56.43 60.78 59.89
N LEU A 464 -57.07 59.68 59.48
CA LEU A 464 -58.35 59.24 60.02
C LEU A 464 -58.24 58.82 61.50
N GLU A 465 -57.17 58.13 61.87
CA GLU A 465 -56.86 57.76 63.27
C GLU A 465 -56.72 59.02 64.14
N GLY A 466 -55.99 60.05 63.66
CA GLY A 466 -55.90 61.34 64.35
C GLY A 466 -57.26 62.02 64.52
N SER A 467 -58.13 61.94 63.50
CA SER A 467 -59.50 62.48 63.58
C SER A 467 -60.37 61.73 64.59
N ILE A 468 -60.23 60.40 64.69
CA ILE A 468 -60.91 59.59 65.71
C ILE A 468 -60.44 59.96 67.11
N ASP A 469 -59.14 60.14 67.32
CA ASP A 469 -58.59 60.52 68.62
C ASP A 469 -59.13 61.88 69.10
N ASP A 470 -59.19 62.86 68.21
CA ASP A 470 -59.80 64.17 68.49
C ASP A 470 -61.30 64.06 68.84
N LYS A 471 -62.05 63.22 68.11
CA LYS A 471 -63.48 62.99 68.38
C LYS A 471 -63.71 62.22 69.67
N LYS A 472 -62.85 61.24 70.00
CA LYS A 472 -62.88 60.50 71.28
C LYS A 472 -62.57 61.43 72.47
N ARG A 473 -61.69 62.42 72.29
CA ARG A 473 -61.46 63.47 73.28
C ARG A 473 -62.73 64.30 73.52
N HIS A 474 -63.38 64.78 72.46
CA HIS A 474 -64.63 65.55 72.59
C HIS A 474 -65.78 64.72 73.18
N LEU A 475 -65.84 63.43 72.85
CA LEU A 475 -66.83 62.49 73.42
C LEU A 475 -66.64 62.36 74.95
N ARG A 476 -65.39 62.25 75.40
CA ARG A 476 -65.05 62.19 76.83
C ARG A 476 -65.46 63.47 77.55
N GLU A 477 -65.10 64.62 77.00
CA GLU A 477 -65.47 65.94 77.56
C GLU A 477 -67.01 66.12 77.63
N ALA A 478 -67.73 65.65 76.62
CA ALA A 478 -69.20 65.69 76.61
C ALA A 478 -69.82 64.75 77.67
N LYS A 479 -69.27 63.55 77.85
CA LYS A 479 -69.71 62.59 78.89
C LYS A 479 -69.43 63.11 80.30
N GLU A 480 -68.25 63.66 80.55
CA GLU A 480 -67.90 64.27 81.85
C GLU A 480 -68.81 65.45 82.19
N ARG A 481 -69.13 66.31 81.22
CA ARG A 481 -70.10 67.40 81.39
C ARG A 481 -71.51 66.89 81.67
N LEU A 482 -71.94 65.84 80.97
CA LEU A 482 -73.24 65.21 81.19
C LEU A 482 -73.33 64.62 82.62
N GLU A 483 -72.30 63.92 83.08
CA GLU A 483 -72.22 63.37 84.44
C GLU A 483 -72.27 64.47 85.51
N HIS A 484 -71.56 65.58 85.30
CA HIS A 484 -71.57 66.73 86.20
C HIS A 484 -72.98 67.35 86.33
N GLU A 485 -73.70 67.51 85.23
CA GLU A 485 -75.08 68.03 85.25
C GLU A 485 -76.07 67.05 85.90
N PHE A 486 -75.88 65.74 85.73
CA PHE A 486 -76.70 64.72 86.41
C PHE A 486 -76.57 64.72 87.93
N HIS A 487 -75.41 65.09 88.48
CA HIS A 487 -75.15 65.10 89.93
C HIS A 487 -75.63 66.37 90.67
N LYS A 488 -76.19 67.36 89.97
CA LYS A 488 -76.84 68.53 90.60
C LYS A 488 -78.17 68.14 91.26
N LYS A 489 -78.58 68.89 92.31
CA LYS A 489 -79.88 68.71 92.96
C LYS A 489 -81.01 68.90 91.94
N GLU A 490 -82.08 68.12 92.02
CA GLU A 490 -83.16 68.02 91.03
C GLU A 490 -83.83 69.36 90.64
N LYS A 491 -83.75 70.38 91.51
CA LYS A 491 -84.27 71.74 91.26
C LYS A 491 -83.34 72.61 90.39
N ASP A 492 -82.07 72.23 90.24
CA ASP A 492 -81.00 72.98 89.58
C ASP A 492 -80.47 72.29 88.30
N GLN A 493 -81.15 71.23 87.83
CA GLN A 493 -80.80 70.54 86.59
C GLN A 493 -81.34 71.29 85.36
N ASP A 494 -80.46 71.56 84.39
CA ASP A 494 -80.83 72.08 83.09
C ASP A 494 -81.16 70.92 82.14
N LYS A 495 -82.46 70.61 82.02
CA LYS A 495 -82.95 69.49 81.19
C LYS A 495 -82.63 69.67 79.70
N ASP A 496 -82.60 70.91 79.22
CA ASP A 496 -82.32 71.21 77.81
C ASP A 496 -80.84 70.99 77.50
N LEU A 497 -79.95 71.31 78.44
CA LEU A 497 -78.52 71.02 78.35
C LEU A 497 -78.22 69.52 78.39
N ILE A 498 -78.92 68.76 79.23
CA ILE A 498 -78.79 67.28 79.30
C ILE A 498 -79.17 66.64 77.97
N GLU A 499 -80.29 67.04 77.37
CA GLU A 499 -80.75 66.48 76.10
C GLU A 499 -79.79 66.85 74.95
N SER A 500 -79.33 68.11 74.91
CA SER A 500 -78.31 68.55 73.94
C SER A 500 -76.99 67.79 74.07
N LEU A 501 -76.55 67.46 75.28
CA LEU A 501 -75.33 66.68 75.52
C LEU A 501 -75.51 65.21 75.11
N LYS A 502 -76.69 64.61 75.32
CA LYS A 502 -77.01 63.27 74.82
C LYS A 502 -76.99 63.21 73.29
N ASP A 503 -77.60 64.19 72.63
CA ASP A 503 -77.59 64.28 71.17
C ASP A 503 -76.15 64.43 70.64
N LYS A 504 -75.35 65.29 71.28
CA LYS A 504 -73.94 65.47 70.93
C LYS A 504 -73.10 64.20 71.13
N ILE A 505 -73.36 63.44 72.20
CA ILE A 505 -72.71 62.14 72.45
C ILE A 505 -73.11 61.14 71.35
N SER A 506 -74.39 61.04 71.03
CA SER A 506 -74.92 60.16 69.98
C SER A 506 -74.31 60.49 68.60
N ASP A 507 -74.20 61.78 68.28
CA ASP A 507 -73.59 62.22 67.03
C ASP A 507 -72.08 61.93 66.98
N LEU A 508 -71.34 62.17 68.07
CA LEU A 508 -69.91 61.84 68.16
C LEU A 508 -69.66 60.32 68.08
N GLU A 509 -70.52 59.50 68.71
CA GLU A 509 -70.44 58.05 68.60
C GLU A 509 -70.71 57.58 67.15
N ARG A 510 -71.69 58.18 66.47
CA ARG A 510 -71.99 57.89 65.05
C ARG A 510 -70.83 58.28 64.13
N GLU A 511 -70.22 59.44 64.34
CA GLU A 511 -69.06 59.90 63.58
C GLU A 511 -67.84 59.00 63.80
N ILE A 512 -67.56 58.60 65.05
CA ILE A 512 -66.47 57.66 65.36
C ILE A 512 -66.69 56.32 64.65
N SER A 513 -67.90 55.75 64.74
CA SER A 513 -68.22 54.49 64.04
C SER A 513 -68.09 54.62 62.51
N SER A 514 -68.46 55.77 61.94
CA SER A 514 -68.28 56.04 60.50
C SER A 514 -66.80 56.07 60.10
N LEU A 515 -65.95 56.74 60.89
CA LEU A 515 -64.51 56.80 60.65
C LEU A 515 -63.83 55.44 60.84
N GLU A 516 -64.22 54.67 61.87
CA GLU A 516 -63.71 53.31 62.10
C GLU A 516 -64.04 52.38 60.92
N SER A 517 -65.24 52.50 60.34
CA SER A 517 -65.64 51.77 59.13
C SER A 517 -64.78 52.14 57.91
N LYS A 518 -64.48 53.43 57.72
CA LYS A 518 -63.59 53.89 56.63
C LYS A 518 -62.18 53.33 56.76
N ILE A 519 -61.59 53.40 57.97
CA ILE A 519 -60.28 52.80 58.25
C ILE A 519 -60.27 51.31 57.92
N TRP A 520 -61.35 50.59 58.29
CA TRP A 520 -61.45 49.17 57.97
C TRP A 520 -61.47 48.91 56.46
N SER A 521 -62.20 49.72 55.67
CA SER A 521 -62.21 49.59 54.21
C SER A 521 -60.84 49.88 53.58
N GLU A 522 -60.12 50.91 54.05
CA GLU A 522 -58.78 51.26 53.56
C GLU A 522 -57.75 50.19 53.91
N ARG A 523 -57.83 49.62 55.12
CA ARG A 523 -56.96 48.49 55.53
C ARG A 523 -57.14 47.28 54.61
N LYS A 524 -58.39 46.96 54.26
CA LYS A 524 -58.70 45.87 53.33
C LYS A 524 -58.12 46.13 51.93
N GLU A 525 -58.15 47.38 51.47
CA GLU A 525 -57.54 47.76 50.19
C GLU A 525 -56.01 47.65 50.22
N ILE A 526 -55.36 48.06 51.31
CA ILE A 526 -53.91 47.87 51.51
C ILE A 526 -53.53 46.40 51.40
N ASP A 527 -54.27 45.48 52.04
CA ASP A 527 -53.96 44.05 52.01
C ASP A 527 -54.10 43.46 50.59
N ALA A 528 -55.13 43.88 49.84
CA ALA A 528 -55.28 43.52 48.43
C ALA A 528 -54.08 44.01 47.60
N LYS A 529 -53.67 45.27 47.78
CA LYS A 529 -52.52 45.86 47.06
C LYS A 529 -51.18 45.23 47.43
N LYS A 530 -50.98 44.84 48.70
CA LYS A 530 -49.79 44.07 49.13
C LYS A 530 -49.72 42.70 48.48
N TRP A 531 -50.85 42.03 48.29
CA TRP A 531 -50.91 40.76 47.59
C TRP A 531 -50.54 40.93 46.10
N GLU A 532 -51.09 41.94 45.43
CA GLU A 532 -50.72 42.29 44.04
C GLU A 532 -49.22 42.61 43.91
N LEU A 533 -48.66 43.36 44.86
CA LEU A 533 -47.23 43.68 44.92
C LEU A 533 -46.36 42.42 45.03
N SER A 534 -46.80 41.44 45.83
CA SER A 534 -46.09 40.17 46.01
C SER A 534 -46.10 39.32 44.74
N GLN A 535 -47.19 39.34 43.98
CA GLN A 535 -47.24 38.68 42.66
C GLN A 535 -46.31 39.38 41.66
N ALA A 536 -46.38 40.70 41.56
CA ALA A 536 -45.54 41.48 40.65
C ALA A 536 -44.04 41.28 40.94
N LYS A 537 -43.63 41.15 42.21
CA LYS A 537 -42.23 40.83 42.58
C LYS A 537 -41.81 39.43 42.11
N ARG A 538 -42.68 38.41 42.21
CA ARG A 538 -42.41 37.08 41.66
C ARG A 538 -42.30 37.07 40.14
N ASP A 539 -43.17 37.82 39.46
CA ASP A 539 -43.13 37.97 38.00
C ASP A 539 -41.81 38.64 37.57
N LEU A 540 -41.39 39.69 38.28
CA LEU A 540 -40.11 40.37 38.04
C LEU A 540 -38.91 39.43 38.21
N ASP A 541 -38.89 38.61 39.27
CA ASP A 541 -37.83 37.61 39.49
C ASP A 541 -37.82 36.53 38.40
N THR A 542 -38.98 36.21 37.84
CA THR A 542 -39.10 35.26 36.73
C THR A 542 -38.55 35.86 35.43
N TYR A 543 -38.89 37.10 35.12
CA TYR A 543 -38.38 37.79 33.93
C TYR A 543 -36.88 38.13 34.02
N ASN A 544 -36.36 38.46 35.22
CA ASN A 544 -34.94 38.69 35.42
C ASN A 544 -34.12 37.40 35.20
N ARG A 545 -34.61 36.24 35.65
CA ARG A 545 -33.97 34.94 35.38
C ARG A 545 -33.86 34.65 33.89
N ALA A 546 -34.95 34.83 33.14
CA ALA A 546 -34.94 34.68 31.67
C ALA A 546 -33.92 35.63 30.99
N LEU A 547 -33.74 36.83 31.53
CA LEU A 547 -32.75 37.81 31.05
C LEU A 547 -31.30 37.44 31.39
N GLU A 548 -31.04 36.81 32.53
CA GLU A 548 -29.72 36.30 32.90
C GLU A 548 -29.32 35.10 32.03
N GLU A 549 -30.27 34.21 31.72
CA GLU A 549 -30.10 33.09 30.79
C GLU A 549 -29.71 33.56 29.38
N GLU A 550 -30.23 34.72 28.95
CA GLU A 550 -29.86 35.33 27.67
C GLU A 550 -28.45 35.94 27.66
N ARG A 551 -28.02 36.53 28.78
CA ARG A 551 -26.69 37.15 28.90
C ARG A 551 -25.59 36.10 28.91
N ASN A 552 -25.89 34.90 29.40
CA ASN A 552 -24.97 33.77 29.52
C ASN A 552 -25.64 32.52 28.93
N PRO A 553 -25.81 32.44 27.59
CA PRO A 553 -26.53 31.34 26.98
C PRO A 553 -25.85 30.00 27.29
N PRO A 554 -26.63 28.90 27.31
CA PRO A 554 -26.04 27.57 27.35
C PRO A 554 -25.13 27.38 26.14
N GLN A 555 -23.99 26.73 26.33
CA GLN A 555 -23.08 26.39 25.23
C GLN A 555 -22.62 24.94 25.37
N ILE A 556 -22.65 24.19 24.26
CA ILE A 556 -22.09 22.86 24.15
C ILE A 556 -20.88 22.94 23.23
N ASP A 557 -19.70 22.67 23.76
CA ASP A 557 -18.46 22.59 23.00
C ASP A 557 -18.09 21.14 22.78
N LEU A 558 -17.98 20.76 21.51
CA LEU A 558 -17.58 19.43 21.09
C LEU A 558 -16.20 19.51 20.44
N VAL A 559 -15.24 18.73 20.93
CA VAL A 559 -13.89 18.67 20.37
C VAL A 559 -13.51 17.23 20.11
N LEU A 560 -13.21 16.92 18.85
CA LEU A 560 -12.71 15.61 18.45
C LEU A 560 -11.22 15.68 18.20
N LYS A 561 -10.42 15.00 19.02
CA LYS A 561 -8.96 15.01 18.99
C LYS A 561 -8.39 13.67 18.57
N ASP A 562 -7.18 13.71 18.02
CA ASP A 562 -6.36 12.51 17.88
C ASP A 562 -6.07 11.88 19.24
N LYS A 563 -6.16 10.54 19.29
CA LYS A 563 -5.54 9.80 20.39
C LYS A 563 -4.07 9.60 20.05
N MET A 564 -3.20 9.98 20.98
CA MET A 564 -1.76 9.79 20.86
C MET A 564 -1.32 8.67 21.81
N MET A 565 -0.52 7.73 21.33
CA MET A 565 0.09 6.68 22.15
C MET A 565 1.56 6.56 21.77
N GLY A 566 2.47 6.71 22.73
CA GLY A 566 3.91 6.69 22.47
C GLY A 566 4.41 7.75 21.48
N GLY A 567 3.68 8.86 21.32
CA GLY A 567 4.00 9.91 20.35
C GLY A 567 3.42 9.69 18.94
N PHE A 568 2.73 8.57 18.69
CA PHE A 568 2.11 8.27 17.40
C PHE A 568 0.59 8.50 17.43
N PRO A 569 0.02 9.16 16.41
CA PRO A 569 -1.43 9.28 16.26
C PRO A 569 -2.04 7.91 15.95
N GLN A 570 -3.14 7.57 16.62
CA GLN A 570 -3.84 6.30 16.43
C GLN A 570 -4.92 6.46 15.35
N PHE A 571 -4.75 5.83 14.18
CA PHE A 571 -5.69 6.00 13.06
C PHE A 571 -7.10 5.44 13.30
N ASN A 572 -7.23 4.48 14.22
CA ASN A 572 -8.48 3.81 14.58
C ASN A 572 -9.10 4.34 15.88
N GLN A 573 -8.48 5.32 16.53
CA GLN A 573 -8.94 5.84 17.81
C GLN A 573 -8.97 7.38 17.84
N ALA A 574 -9.93 7.94 18.55
CA ALA A 574 -10.07 9.37 18.75
C ALA A 574 -10.50 9.69 20.19
N THR A 575 -10.31 10.93 20.63
CA THR A 575 -10.84 11.44 21.91
C THR A 575 -11.92 12.46 21.63
N PHE A 576 -13.11 12.25 22.19
CA PHE A 576 -14.24 13.15 22.07
C PHE A 576 -14.49 13.85 23.39
N ASP A 577 -14.12 15.12 23.45
CA ASP A 577 -14.33 16.01 24.59
C ASP A 577 -15.64 16.76 24.41
N ILE A 578 -16.45 16.79 25.46
CA ILE A 578 -17.74 17.47 25.51
C ILE A 578 -17.70 18.40 26.72
N GLN A 579 -17.96 19.67 26.50
CA GLN A 579 -17.98 20.67 27.56
C GLN A 579 -19.28 21.47 27.53
N PHE A 580 -19.97 21.52 28.67
CA PHE A 580 -21.16 22.33 28.86
C PHE A 580 -20.80 23.60 29.64
N THR A 581 -21.05 24.76 29.03
CA THR A 581 -20.97 26.06 29.72
C THR A 581 -22.39 26.52 30.05
N ASN A 582 -22.59 27.03 31.27
CA ASN A 582 -23.88 27.45 31.81
C ASN A 582 -24.93 26.33 31.83
N GLN A 583 -24.55 25.09 32.16
CA GLN A 583 -25.43 23.91 32.03
C GLN A 583 -26.80 24.02 32.73
N LYS A 584 -26.91 24.85 33.78
CA LYS A 584 -28.17 25.09 34.51
C LYS A 584 -29.28 25.69 33.64
N THR A 585 -28.93 26.37 32.55
CA THR A 585 -29.89 27.04 31.67
C THR A 585 -30.51 26.09 30.63
N PHE A 586 -30.16 24.80 30.63
CA PHE A 586 -30.86 23.76 29.86
C PHE A 586 -32.12 23.21 30.56
N ASP A 587 -32.64 23.95 31.57
CA ASP A 587 -33.68 23.46 32.47
C ASP A 587 -34.90 22.88 31.70
N ASP A 588 -35.28 21.65 32.07
CA ASP A 588 -36.36 20.82 31.51
C ASP A 588 -36.12 20.09 30.15
N GLN A 589 -34.93 20.14 29.52
CA GLN A 589 -34.70 19.45 28.23
C GLN A 589 -33.71 18.27 28.35
N ASP A 590 -34.10 17.10 27.84
CA ASP A 590 -33.18 15.98 27.62
C ASP A 590 -32.26 16.28 26.44
N ILE A 591 -30.95 16.10 26.62
CA ILE A 591 -29.96 16.28 25.55
C ILE A 591 -29.42 14.91 25.14
N ARG A 592 -29.50 14.62 23.84
CA ARG A 592 -28.94 13.41 23.25
C ARG A 592 -27.91 13.78 22.20
N ILE A 593 -26.67 13.34 22.37
CA ILE A 593 -25.58 13.54 21.40
C ILE A 593 -25.26 12.19 20.77
N SER A 594 -25.52 12.05 19.48
CA SER A 594 -25.19 10.87 18.69
C SER A 594 -24.01 11.16 17.77
N LEU A 595 -23.04 10.25 17.71
CA LEU A 595 -21.84 10.38 16.89
C LEU A 595 -21.77 9.24 15.87
N LEU A 596 -21.49 9.57 14.62
CA LEU A 596 -21.33 8.65 13.50
C LEU A 596 -19.93 8.86 12.89
N ALA A 597 -19.08 7.84 12.87
CA ALA A 597 -17.73 7.98 12.30
C ALA A 597 -17.71 7.65 10.81
N TYR A 598 -16.86 8.35 10.05
CA TYR A 598 -16.57 8.03 8.65
C TYR A 598 -15.48 6.96 8.59
N ASP A 599 -15.71 5.92 7.79
CA ASP A 599 -14.79 4.81 7.61
C ASP A 599 -14.32 4.66 6.16
N VAL A 600 -13.57 3.59 5.85
CA VAL A 600 -13.03 3.33 4.51
C VAL A 600 -14.10 3.12 3.44
N GLY A 601 -15.35 2.84 3.83
CA GLY A 601 -16.48 2.70 2.93
C GLY A 601 -17.17 4.00 2.55
N THR A 602 -16.74 5.14 3.10
CA THR A 602 -17.31 6.46 2.81
C THR A 602 -16.42 7.20 1.80
N GLU A 603 -16.88 7.46 0.57
CA GLU A 603 -16.14 8.31 -0.39
C GLU A 603 -16.97 9.53 -0.84
N LYS A 604 -16.45 10.76 -0.62
CA LYS A 604 -16.99 12.02 -1.19
C LYS A 604 -18.44 12.35 -0.83
N GLY A 605 -18.94 11.85 0.30
CA GLY A 605 -20.32 12.10 0.74
C GLY A 605 -21.38 11.26 0.01
N ASP A 606 -20.97 10.43 -0.94
CA ASP A 606 -21.81 9.39 -1.54
C ASP A 606 -21.47 8.06 -0.87
N ASP A 607 -22.49 7.32 -0.43
CA ASP A 607 -22.32 5.95 0.04
C ASP A 607 -21.87 5.10 -1.16
N VAL A 608 -20.62 4.60 -1.15
CA VAL A 608 -20.08 3.72 -2.22
C VAL A 608 -20.81 2.36 -2.26
N ARG A 609 -21.65 2.09 -1.26
CA ARG A 609 -22.51 0.90 -1.19
C ARG A 609 -23.79 1.16 -1.99
N ASP A 610 -23.75 0.83 -3.28
CA ASP A 610 -24.91 0.96 -4.16
C ASP A 610 -26.04 0.00 -3.73
N TYR A 611 -27.24 0.56 -3.62
CA TYR A 611 -28.34 0.15 -2.72
C TYR A 611 -29.40 -0.76 -3.36
N ASP A 612 -29.35 -0.97 -4.68
CA ASP A 612 -30.48 -1.50 -5.45
C ASP A 612 -30.51 -3.03 -5.64
N ASP A 613 -29.80 -3.86 -4.85
CA ASP A 613 -30.03 -5.31 -4.83
C ASP A 613 -30.95 -5.75 -3.67
N PRO A 614 -32.25 -6.02 -3.93
CA PRO A 614 -33.23 -6.41 -2.92
C PRO A 614 -33.01 -7.82 -2.31
N LYS A 615 -31.91 -8.52 -2.63
CA LYS A 615 -31.59 -9.85 -2.06
C LYS A 615 -30.68 -9.83 -0.84
N GLU A 616 -30.15 -8.69 -0.41
CA GLU A 616 -29.31 -8.62 0.78
C GLU A 616 -30.04 -8.07 2.03
N PRO A 617 -29.79 -8.65 3.22
CA PRO A 617 -30.58 -8.37 4.42
C PRO A 617 -30.29 -6.98 5.00
N THR A 618 -31.24 -6.08 4.78
CA THR A 618 -31.59 -4.85 5.52
C THR A 618 -30.59 -4.33 6.57
N GLY A 619 -29.89 -3.23 6.23
CA GLY A 619 -29.56 -2.17 7.19
C GLY A 619 -28.10 -1.74 7.24
N PHE A 620 -27.59 -1.02 6.24
CA PHE A 620 -26.29 -0.34 6.33
C PHE A 620 -26.31 0.99 5.54
N LYS A 621 -26.33 2.13 6.26
CA LYS A 621 -25.81 3.42 5.76
C LYS A 621 -24.35 3.51 6.21
N GLY A 622 -23.42 4.00 5.37
CA GLY A 622 -21.95 3.92 5.52
C GLY A 622 -21.33 4.67 6.68
N TYR A 623 -21.79 4.36 7.89
CA TYR A 623 -21.24 4.76 9.16
C TYR A 623 -21.02 3.50 9.99
N SER A 624 -19.86 3.37 10.63
CA SER A 624 -19.71 2.45 11.75
C SER A 624 -20.74 2.85 12.82
N ARG A 625 -21.64 1.95 13.22
CA ARG A 625 -22.82 2.20 14.09
C ARG A 625 -22.54 3.23 15.19
N GLY A 626 -23.36 4.28 15.27
CA GLY A 626 -23.08 5.44 16.10
C GLY A 626 -23.16 5.21 17.61
N ILE A 627 -22.51 6.09 18.38
CA ILE A 627 -22.59 6.14 19.85
C ILE A 627 -23.59 7.21 20.25
N THR A 628 -24.41 6.93 21.27
CA THR A 628 -25.36 7.91 21.82
C THR A 628 -25.03 8.21 23.27
N LEU A 629 -24.97 9.50 23.59
CA LEU A 629 -24.81 10.02 24.94
C LEU A 629 -26.13 10.66 25.35
N ASP A 630 -26.79 10.08 26.35
CA ASP A 630 -28.03 10.61 26.92
C ASP A 630 -27.69 11.38 28.21
N PHE A 631 -27.94 12.69 28.22
CA PHE A 631 -27.93 13.49 29.44
C PHE A 631 -29.29 13.35 30.15
N ASN A 632 -29.27 12.79 31.35
CA ASN A 632 -30.46 12.73 32.20
C ASN A 632 -30.33 13.78 33.31
N ARG A 633 -31.25 14.75 33.28
CA ARG A 633 -31.36 15.83 34.25
C ARG A 633 -31.42 15.34 35.70
N TRP A 634 -32.14 14.26 35.98
CA TRP A 634 -32.34 13.83 37.37
C TRP A 634 -31.08 13.26 38.02
N SER A 635 -30.08 12.90 37.23
CA SER A 635 -28.84 12.32 37.73
C SER A 635 -27.63 13.25 37.64
N ASP A 636 -27.73 14.43 37.01
CA ASP A 636 -26.57 15.28 36.65
C ASP A 636 -25.41 14.46 36.04
N GLN A 637 -25.77 13.37 35.35
CA GLN A 637 -24.85 12.36 34.86
C GLN A 637 -25.23 12.02 33.43
N PHE A 638 -24.22 11.96 32.57
CA PHE A 638 -24.33 11.32 31.28
C PHE A 638 -24.41 9.83 31.49
N ASN A 639 -25.44 9.20 30.93
CA ASN A 639 -25.43 7.77 30.75
C ASN A 639 -24.93 7.51 29.34
N LEU A 640 -23.68 7.04 29.24
CA LEU A 640 -23.16 6.48 27.99
C LEU A 640 -23.95 5.22 27.69
N LYS A 641 -25.02 5.37 26.90
CA LYS A 641 -25.70 4.25 26.29
C LYS A 641 -24.99 3.99 24.97
N THR A 642 -24.03 3.09 25.00
CA THR A 642 -23.67 2.39 23.78
C THR A 642 -24.93 1.64 23.33
N HIS A 643 -25.73 2.23 22.44
CA HIS A 643 -26.75 1.52 21.69
C HIS A 643 -26.03 0.56 20.74
N LEU A 644 -25.44 -0.49 21.29
CA LEU A 644 -25.47 -1.77 20.65
C LEU A 644 -26.98 -2.03 20.48
N HIS A 645 -27.49 -1.92 19.25
CA HIS A 645 -28.66 -2.72 18.89
C HIS A 645 -28.29 -4.16 19.26
N LYS A 646 -28.65 -4.56 20.49
CA LYS A 646 -28.42 -5.89 21.05
C LYS A 646 -29.24 -6.94 20.30
N ASP A 647 -30.16 -6.50 19.45
CA ASP A 647 -30.97 -7.37 18.64
C ASP A 647 -30.48 -7.38 17.19
N ARG A 648 -29.87 -8.53 16.85
CA ARG A 648 -29.57 -9.08 15.52
C ARG A 648 -28.38 -8.47 14.77
N TRP A 649 -27.24 -9.14 14.84
CA TRP A 649 -26.86 -10.23 13.91
C TRP A 649 -25.42 -10.64 14.24
N ILE A 650 -25.27 -11.56 15.21
CA ILE A 650 -24.10 -12.43 15.23
C ILE A 650 -24.34 -13.41 14.07
N ALA A 651 -23.50 -13.38 13.02
CA ALA A 651 -23.48 -14.48 12.08
C ALA A 651 -23.22 -15.76 12.89
N PRO A 652 -24.03 -16.83 12.80
CA PRO A 652 -24.04 -17.91 13.78
C PRO A 652 -22.72 -18.66 14.03
N ASN A 653 -21.63 -18.36 13.33
CA ASN A 653 -20.39 -19.16 13.32
C ASN A 653 -19.07 -18.36 13.43
N SER A 654 -19.02 -17.05 13.70
CA SER A 654 -17.70 -16.41 13.96
C SER A 654 -17.29 -16.57 15.42
N THR A 655 -16.36 -17.48 15.67
CA THR A 655 -15.73 -17.72 16.98
C THR A 655 -14.68 -16.65 17.36
N GLU A 656 -14.40 -15.68 16.50
CA GLU A 656 -13.41 -14.64 16.78
C GLU A 656 -13.97 -13.61 17.77
N PRO A 657 -13.32 -13.39 18.92
CA PRO A 657 -13.68 -12.32 19.84
C PRO A 657 -13.51 -10.98 19.12
N ILE A 658 -14.51 -10.10 19.23
CA ILE A 658 -14.37 -8.70 18.81
C ILE A 658 -13.34 -8.08 19.76
N GLU A 659 -12.10 -7.90 19.30
CA GLU A 659 -11.08 -7.16 20.04
C GLU A 659 -11.65 -5.78 20.42
N ASP A 660 -11.62 -5.44 21.71
CA ASP A 660 -12.05 -4.11 22.18
C ASP A 660 -11.02 -3.08 21.70
N PRO A 661 -11.32 -2.29 20.65
CA PRO A 661 -10.36 -1.37 20.07
C PRO A 661 -10.09 -0.18 21.01
N VAL A 662 -10.79 -0.06 22.14
CA VAL A 662 -10.65 1.05 23.10
C VAL A 662 -9.73 0.68 24.28
N ASP A 663 -9.52 -0.62 24.55
CA ASP A 663 -8.80 -1.15 25.74
C ASP A 663 -7.45 -1.82 25.43
N THR A 664 -6.97 -1.75 24.19
CA THR A 664 -5.68 -2.37 23.86
C THR A 664 -4.51 -1.46 24.23
N ALA A 665 -3.50 -2.02 24.91
CA ALA A 665 -2.15 -1.46 25.01
C ALA A 665 -1.40 -1.45 23.66
N PHE A 666 -2.09 -1.82 22.58
CA PHE A 666 -1.55 -1.97 21.24
C PHE A 666 -1.47 -0.60 20.56
N ASN A 667 -0.27 -0.23 20.12
CA ASN A 667 0.00 1.03 19.47
C ASN A 667 -0.20 0.90 17.96
N TYR A 668 -1.44 1.10 17.50
CA TYR A 668 -1.80 1.10 16.09
C TYR A 668 -1.04 2.18 15.30
N GLY A 669 -0.75 3.33 15.89
CA GLY A 669 0.05 4.38 15.25
C GLY A 669 1.50 3.96 14.99
N GLU A 670 2.13 3.26 15.93
CA GLU A 670 3.47 2.68 15.74
C GLU A 670 3.44 1.55 14.72
N LEU A 671 2.42 0.68 14.77
CA LEU A 671 2.21 -0.33 13.73
C LEU A 671 2.05 0.33 12.36
N GLU A 672 1.25 1.39 12.27
CA GLU A 672 1.06 2.12 11.02
C GLU A 672 2.41 2.62 10.53
N VAL A 673 3.27 3.21 11.36
CA VAL A 673 4.62 3.61 10.93
C VAL A 673 5.45 2.41 10.46
N ARG A 674 5.42 1.28 11.18
CA ARG A 674 6.13 0.05 10.79
C ARG A 674 5.61 -0.60 9.49
N CYS A 675 4.33 -0.43 9.17
CA CYS A 675 3.75 -0.90 7.91
C CYS A 675 3.80 0.18 6.79
N SER A 676 3.87 1.46 7.17
CA SER A 676 3.70 2.61 6.27
C SER A 676 5.00 3.32 5.90
N ASP A 677 6.15 3.03 6.53
CA ASP A 677 7.34 3.90 6.49
C ASP A 677 7.56 4.56 5.10
N PRO A 678 7.31 5.89 5.01
CA PRO A 678 7.15 6.62 3.76
C PRO A 678 8.44 7.27 3.24
N ALA A 679 9.64 6.83 3.65
CA ALA A 679 10.90 7.41 3.18
C ALA A 679 11.15 7.24 1.67
N SER A 680 10.29 6.50 0.97
CA SER A 680 10.55 6.08 -0.38
C SER A 680 9.19 5.83 -1.05
N GLY A 681 8.75 6.72 -1.93
CA GLY A 681 7.58 6.51 -2.81
C GLY A 681 7.81 5.39 -3.83
N PHE A 682 8.50 4.33 -3.43
CA PHE A 682 8.95 3.21 -4.22
C PHE A 682 8.33 1.95 -3.64
N SER A 683 7.98 1.01 -4.52
CA SER A 683 7.40 -0.28 -4.15
C SER A 683 8.36 -1.19 -3.34
N PHE A 684 9.62 -0.79 -3.16
CA PHE A 684 10.67 -1.53 -2.43
C PHE A 684 11.58 -0.55 -1.69
N GLU A 685 11.87 -0.85 -0.42
CA GLU A 685 12.93 -0.16 0.30
C GLU A 685 14.30 -0.65 -0.20
N SER A 686 15.30 0.20 -0.04
CA SER A 686 16.51 0.20 -0.85
C SER A 686 17.69 0.02 0.09
N VAL A 687 18.40 -1.11 0.00
CA VAL A 687 19.31 -1.59 1.06
C VAL A 687 20.78 -1.71 0.64
N ASN A 688 21.67 -1.68 1.63
CA ASN A 688 23.10 -1.82 1.44
C ASN A 688 23.48 -3.16 0.76
N TRP A 689 24.58 -3.18 0.00
CA TRP A 689 25.00 -4.29 -0.87
C TRP A 689 25.41 -5.56 -0.12
N ASP A 690 25.79 -5.41 1.15
CA ASP A 690 26.30 -6.49 1.99
C ASP A 690 25.17 -7.23 2.72
N ILE A 691 23.94 -6.72 2.69
CA ILE A 691 22.78 -7.41 3.28
C ILE A 691 22.50 -8.67 2.47
N SER A 692 22.45 -9.81 3.15
CA SER A 692 22.01 -11.06 2.58
C SER A 692 20.51 -11.21 2.81
N PHE A 693 19.76 -11.44 1.75
CA PHE A 693 18.34 -11.81 1.86
C PHE A 693 18.14 -13.32 1.91
N SER A 694 19.23 -14.10 1.86
CA SER A 694 19.15 -15.55 1.69
C SER A 694 18.36 -16.23 2.81
N GLU A 695 18.51 -15.79 4.05
CA GLU A 695 17.77 -16.30 5.21
C GLU A 695 16.25 -16.15 5.07
N GLN A 696 15.81 -15.03 4.51
CA GLN A 696 14.40 -14.68 4.32
C GLN A 696 13.84 -15.12 2.94
N THR A 697 14.62 -15.88 2.16
CA THR A 697 14.24 -16.32 0.80
C THR A 697 12.96 -17.15 0.83
N VAL A 698 12.79 -18.00 1.84
CA VAL A 698 11.59 -18.84 2.01
C VAL A 698 10.33 -17.98 2.01
N HIS A 699 10.35 -16.83 2.70
CA HIS A 699 9.21 -15.90 2.76
C HIS A 699 8.99 -15.16 1.46
N SER A 700 10.07 -14.72 0.82
CA SER A 700 9.99 -14.15 -0.52
C SER A 700 9.35 -15.12 -1.52
N TRP A 701 9.43 -16.44 -1.25
CA TRP A 701 8.83 -17.50 -2.05
C TRP A 701 7.47 -17.99 -1.51
N THR A 702 7.05 -17.50 -0.34
CA THR A 702 5.77 -17.77 0.33
C THR A 702 4.78 -16.60 0.16
N PHE A 703 4.56 -16.20 -1.09
CA PHE A 703 3.76 -15.01 -1.46
C PHE A 703 2.25 -15.27 -1.59
N ALA A 704 1.85 -16.51 -1.37
CA ALA A 704 0.47 -16.97 -1.30
C ALA A 704 0.40 -18.05 -0.23
N ASP A 705 -0.79 -18.26 0.35
CA ASP A 705 -1.01 -19.20 1.45
C ASP A 705 -0.26 -20.52 1.21
N PRO A 706 0.69 -20.87 2.08
CA PRO A 706 1.48 -22.07 1.91
C PRO A 706 0.53 -23.26 1.82
N PHE A 707 0.59 -23.98 0.69
CA PHE A 707 -0.25 -25.15 0.50
C PHE A 707 0.48 -26.35 1.09
N ASP A 708 0.13 -26.68 2.34
CA ASP A 708 0.72 -27.81 3.06
C ASP A 708 0.32 -29.18 2.48
N GLY A 709 -0.55 -29.20 1.47
CA GLY A 709 -1.04 -30.41 0.82
C GLY A 709 -0.24 -30.90 -0.39
N THR A 710 -0.81 -31.93 -1.03
CA THR A 710 -0.37 -32.42 -2.34
C THR A 710 -1.22 -31.77 -3.43
N TRP A 711 -0.58 -31.06 -4.34
CA TRP A 711 -1.23 -30.46 -5.50
C TRP A 711 -1.13 -31.41 -6.70
N TYR A 712 -2.29 -31.83 -7.20
CA TYR A 712 -2.41 -32.67 -8.40
C TYR A 712 -2.56 -31.78 -9.63
N ILE A 713 -1.63 -31.90 -10.57
CA ILE A 713 -1.65 -31.19 -11.85
C ILE A 713 -2.28 -32.13 -12.87
N THR A 714 -3.59 -31.99 -13.06
CA THR A 714 -4.40 -32.78 -14.00
C THR A 714 -4.60 -32.05 -15.32
N ARG A 715 -5.21 -32.73 -16.30
CA ARG A 715 -5.41 -32.26 -17.67
C ARG A 715 -6.35 -31.05 -17.82
N LEU A 716 -6.89 -30.48 -16.73
CA LEU A 716 -8.05 -29.56 -16.64
C LEU A 716 -9.31 -30.31 -16.21
N GLU A 717 -10.06 -29.71 -15.28
CA GLU A 717 -11.46 -30.05 -15.05
C GLU A 717 -12.19 -29.94 -16.40
N ALA A 718 -12.99 -30.94 -16.75
CA ALA A 718 -13.55 -31.11 -18.08
C ALA A 718 -14.32 -29.86 -18.56
N GLY A 719 -13.67 -28.98 -19.32
CA GLY A 719 -14.23 -27.73 -19.84
C GLY A 719 -13.32 -26.51 -19.77
N ASP A 720 -12.32 -26.50 -18.88
CA ASP A 720 -11.45 -25.33 -18.71
C ASP A 720 -10.33 -25.27 -19.76
N LYS A 721 -9.95 -24.05 -20.16
CA LYS A 721 -8.76 -23.79 -20.99
C LYS A 721 -7.49 -23.90 -20.13
N PRO A 722 -6.38 -24.45 -20.66
CA PRO A 722 -5.10 -24.47 -19.95
C PRO A 722 -4.76 -23.05 -19.47
N SER A 723 -4.41 -22.94 -18.19
CA SER A 723 -4.09 -21.68 -17.56
C SER A 723 -2.69 -21.73 -16.98
N PHE A 724 -1.98 -20.61 -17.09
CA PHE A 724 -0.67 -20.45 -16.49
C PHE A 724 -0.80 -20.40 -14.97
N LYS A 725 -0.20 -21.37 -14.27
CA LYS A 725 -0.31 -21.49 -12.81
C LYS A 725 0.91 -20.87 -12.14
N VAL A 726 0.68 -20.01 -11.16
CA VAL A 726 1.72 -19.52 -10.26
C VAL A 726 1.42 -20.12 -8.89
N ARG A 727 2.39 -20.83 -8.33
CA ARG A 727 2.26 -21.49 -7.03
C ARG A 727 3.46 -21.13 -6.16
N SER A 728 3.14 -20.74 -4.93
CA SER A 728 4.04 -20.60 -3.79
C SER A 728 4.63 -21.96 -3.39
N ILE A 729 5.31 -22.06 -2.26
CA ILE A 729 5.88 -23.32 -1.75
C ILE A 729 4.76 -24.35 -1.53
N VAL A 730 4.78 -25.42 -2.34
CA VAL A 730 3.90 -26.58 -2.24
C VAL A 730 4.70 -27.78 -1.72
N ASN A 731 4.17 -28.52 -0.75
CA ASN A 731 4.86 -29.70 -0.23
C ASN A 731 5.07 -30.78 -1.30
N ARG A 732 4.04 -31.13 -2.07
CA ARG A 732 4.13 -32.10 -3.17
C ARG A 732 3.35 -31.63 -4.41
N CYS A 733 4.02 -31.56 -5.55
CA CYS A 733 3.41 -31.32 -6.85
C CYS A 733 3.45 -32.62 -7.66
N ILE A 734 2.30 -33.13 -8.08
CA ILE A 734 2.22 -34.38 -8.85
C ILE A 734 1.59 -34.11 -10.21
N VAL A 735 2.37 -34.25 -11.28
CA VAL A 735 1.86 -34.23 -12.66
C VAL A 735 1.19 -35.55 -12.95
N MET A 736 -0.13 -35.51 -13.12
CA MET A 736 -0.95 -36.69 -13.30
C MET A 736 -0.80 -37.27 -14.72
N PRO A 737 -1.07 -38.58 -14.92
CA PRO A 737 -0.86 -39.27 -16.20
C PRO A 737 -1.63 -38.67 -17.39
N ASP A 738 -2.76 -38.03 -17.11
CA ASP A 738 -3.66 -37.42 -18.09
C ASP A 738 -3.17 -36.04 -18.56
N ALA A 739 -2.36 -35.33 -17.77
CA ALA A 739 -1.87 -34.00 -18.10
C ALA A 739 -0.81 -34.05 -19.21
N THR A 740 -1.11 -33.54 -20.41
CA THR A 740 -0.17 -33.49 -21.54
C THR A 740 0.58 -32.16 -21.67
N PHE A 741 0.09 -31.12 -21.00
CA PHE A 741 0.64 -29.76 -21.05
C PHE A 741 0.55 -29.13 -19.66
N VAL A 742 1.68 -28.66 -19.12
CA VAL A 742 1.78 -27.97 -17.83
C VAL A 742 2.43 -26.63 -18.09
N ALA A 743 1.83 -25.53 -17.65
CA ALA A 743 2.41 -24.21 -17.78
C ALA A 743 2.34 -23.42 -16.48
N GLY A 744 3.47 -22.91 -16.01
CA GLY A 744 3.50 -22.18 -14.76
C GLY A 744 4.87 -21.98 -14.13
N PHE A 745 4.86 -21.24 -13.02
CA PHE A 745 5.97 -21.14 -12.08
C PHE A 745 5.60 -21.88 -10.81
N LEU A 746 6.33 -22.96 -10.53
CA LEU A 746 6.00 -23.91 -9.48
C LEU A 746 7.18 -24.01 -8.51
N ASN A 747 6.94 -23.72 -7.24
CA ASN A 747 7.89 -24.01 -6.17
C ASN A 747 7.40 -25.23 -5.37
N CYS A 748 8.08 -26.37 -5.52
CA CYS A 748 7.61 -27.64 -4.99
C CYS A 748 8.73 -28.29 -4.16
N LYS A 749 8.51 -28.57 -2.87
CA LYS A 749 9.48 -29.35 -2.09
C LYS A 749 9.73 -30.71 -2.75
N SER A 750 8.67 -31.33 -3.29
CA SER A 750 8.77 -32.52 -4.15
C SER A 750 7.98 -32.33 -5.43
N PHE A 751 8.62 -32.46 -6.59
CA PHE A 751 7.98 -32.47 -7.89
C PHE A 751 8.02 -33.89 -8.50
N THR A 752 6.85 -34.46 -8.74
CA THR A 752 6.70 -35.84 -9.23
C THR A 752 5.98 -35.88 -10.57
N ILE A 753 6.59 -36.52 -11.56
CA ILE A 753 5.92 -36.85 -12.83
C ILE A 753 5.46 -38.30 -12.76
N ALA A 754 4.14 -38.50 -12.71
CA ALA A 754 3.52 -39.81 -12.56
C ALA A 754 3.70 -40.69 -13.83
N PRO A 755 3.50 -42.01 -13.72
CA PRO A 755 3.57 -42.93 -14.85
C PRO A 755 2.66 -42.50 -15.99
N ARG A 756 3.12 -42.55 -17.24
CA ARG A 756 2.36 -42.06 -18.39
C ARG A 756 2.73 -42.75 -19.69
N SER A 757 1.78 -42.79 -20.62
CA SER A 757 1.95 -43.31 -21.98
C SER A 757 1.95 -42.22 -23.05
N LYS A 758 1.48 -41.01 -22.70
CA LYS A 758 1.44 -39.87 -23.61
C LYS A 758 2.59 -38.91 -23.30
N PRO A 759 3.15 -38.23 -24.30
CA PRO A 759 4.21 -37.29 -24.05
C PRO A 759 3.76 -36.09 -23.19
N LEU A 760 4.69 -35.44 -22.48
CA LEU A 760 4.45 -34.28 -21.63
C LEU A 760 5.19 -33.05 -22.15
N LYS A 761 4.52 -31.90 -22.18
CA LYS A 761 5.17 -30.60 -22.35
C LYS A 761 5.03 -29.77 -21.09
N ILE A 762 6.15 -29.25 -20.60
CA ILE A 762 6.21 -28.33 -19.45
C ILE A 762 6.76 -27.00 -19.95
N VAL A 763 6.01 -25.92 -19.73
CA VAL A 763 6.38 -24.54 -20.09
C VAL A 763 6.41 -23.65 -18.86
N GLY A 764 7.61 -23.30 -18.41
CA GLY A 764 7.87 -22.45 -17.26
C GLY A 764 8.94 -23.03 -16.35
N THR A 765 9.00 -22.52 -15.12
CA THR A 765 10.06 -22.87 -14.16
C THR A 765 9.51 -23.72 -13.04
N VAL A 766 10.19 -24.83 -12.75
CA VAL A 766 9.99 -25.55 -11.48
C VAL A 766 11.24 -25.39 -10.63
N VAL A 767 11.04 -24.90 -9.41
CA VAL A 767 12.03 -24.94 -8.34
C VAL A 767 11.68 -26.11 -7.46
N THR A 768 12.62 -27.03 -7.23
CA THR A 768 12.34 -28.19 -6.40
C THR A 768 13.52 -28.69 -5.59
N ASN A 769 13.21 -29.20 -4.40
CA ASN A 769 14.18 -29.89 -3.56
C ASN A 769 14.29 -31.37 -3.93
N ARG A 770 13.29 -31.92 -4.62
CA ARG A 770 13.26 -33.33 -5.00
C ARG A 770 12.45 -33.53 -6.28
N LEU A 771 13.15 -33.83 -7.36
CA LEU A 771 12.54 -34.30 -8.60
C LEU A 771 12.41 -35.83 -8.59
N SER A 772 11.23 -36.33 -8.96
CA SER A 772 10.97 -37.76 -9.16
C SER A 772 10.23 -37.98 -10.47
N ILE A 773 10.80 -38.73 -11.39
CA ILE A 773 10.21 -39.01 -12.70
C ILE A 773 10.01 -40.51 -12.83
N ASP A 774 8.80 -40.95 -13.13
CA ASP A 774 8.55 -42.37 -13.42
C ASP A 774 9.25 -42.79 -14.73
N PRO A 775 9.89 -43.98 -14.80
CA PRO A 775 10.56 -44.42 -16.03
C PRO A 775 9.65 -44.49 -17.26
N SER A 776 8.34 -44.78 -17.09
CA SER A 776 7.41 -44.76 -18.22
C SER A 776 7.21 -43.36 -18.80
N ALA A 777 7.37 -42.30 -17.99
CA ALA A 777 7.33 -40.92 -18.46
C ALA A 777 8.51 -40.57 -19.35
N LEU A 778 9.71 -41.08 -19.05
CA LEU A 778 10.88 -40.94 -19.92
C LEU A 778 10.68 -41.67 -21.24
N ARG A 779 10.08 -42.86 -21.23
CA ARG A 779 9.72 -43.58 -22.47
C ARG A 779 8.72 -42.80 -23.33
N ALA A 780 7.72 -42.20 -22.69
CA ALA A 780 6.69 -41.43 -23.39
C ALA A 780 7.18 -40.08 -23.92
N GLY A 781 8.26 -39.53 -23.34
CA GLY A 781 8.86 -38.26 -23.75
C GLY A 781 8.39 -37.06 -22.93
N ILE A 782 9.34 -36.23 -22.50
CA ILE A 782 9.08 -34.98 -21.76
C ILE A 782 9.88 -33.86 -22.43
N TRP A 783 9.21 -32.78 -22.83
CA TRP A 783 9.85 -31.54 -23.25
C TRP A 783 9.63 -30.47 -22.20
N TRP A 784 10.71 -29.79 -21.84
CA TRP A 784 10.68 -28.81 -20.78
C TRP A 784 11.39 -27.53 -21.23
N SER A 785 10.61 -26.47 -21.35
CA SER A 785 11.07 -25.15 -21.76
C SER A 785 10.66 -24.10 -20.74
N ASN A 786 11.41 -23.00 -20.65
CA ASN A 786 10.98 -21.82 -19.91
C ASN A 786 9.99 -21.00 -20.76
N ILE A 787 9.39 -19.96 -20.18
CA ILE A 787 8.41 -19.12 -20.89
C ILE A 787 9.01 -18.27 -22.02
N TYR A 788 10.34 -18.11 -22.08
CA TYR A 788 11.03 -17.27 -23.05
C TYR A 788 11.50 -18.04 -24.29
N HIS A 789 11.51 -19.38 -24.24
CA HIS A 789 11.93 -20.19 -25.37
C HIS A 789 10.98 -19.97 -26.55
N PRO A 790 11.47 -19.70 -27.79
CA PRO A 790 10.61 -19.31 -28.91
C PRO A 790 9.48 -20.31 -29.19
N GLN A 791 9.78 -21.61 -29.15
CA GLN A 791 8.77 -22.65 -29.34
C GLN A 791 7.73 -22.66 -28.22
N ALA A 792 8.15 -22.37 -26.98
CA ALA A 792 7.26 -22.31 -25.84
C ALA A 792 6.28 -21.13 -25.95
N VAL A 793 6.73 -19.98 -26.46
CA VAL A 793 5.86 -18.82 -26.74
C VAL A 793 4.75 -19.20 -27.72
N LEU A 794 5.10 -19.86 -28.83
CA LEU A 794 4.13 -20.32 -29.82
C LEU A 794 3.14 -21.33 -29.22
N GLU A 795 3.61 -22.23 -28.36
CA GLU A 795 2.74 -23.18 -27.66
C GLU A 795 1.78 -22.49 -26.70
N LEU A 796 2.27 -21.54 -25.89
CA LEU A 796 1.46 -20.74 -24.97
C LEU A 796 0.39 -19.91 -25.70
N GLN A 797 0.72 -19.39 -26.89
CA GLN A 797 -0.23 -18.70 -27.76
C GLN A 797 -1.27 -19.67 -28.31
N LYS A 798 -0.84 -20.83 -28.82
CA LYS A 798 -1.72 -21.88 -29.37
C LYS A 798 -2.72 -22.40 -28.36
N VAL A 799 -2.31 -22.55 -27.09
CA VAL A 799 -3.21 -23.01 -26.02
C VAL A 799 -4.05 -21.88 -25.40
N GLY A 800 -3.89 -20.64 -25.89
CA GLY A 800 -4.68 -19.48 -25.45
C GLY A 800 -4.30 -18.93 -24.08
N ILE A 801 -3.11 -19.25 -23.57
CA ILE A 801 -2.54 -18.65 -22.34
C ILE A 801 -2.06 -17.22 -22.63
N LEU A 802 -1.28 -17.06 -23.71
CA LEU A 802 -0.92 -15.75 -24.26
C LEU A 802 -1.97 -15.36 -25.29
N LYS A 803 -2.68 -14.27 -25.06
CA LYS A 803 -3.74 -13.80 -25.96
C LYS A 803 -3.98 -12.29 -25.83
N PRO A 804 -4.39 -11.61 -26.93
CA PRO A 804 -4.76 -10.20 -26.92
C PRO A 804 -5.97 -9.93 -26.01
N LEU A 805 -6.21 -8.65 -25.71
CA LEU A 805 -7.30 -8.19 -24.84
C LEU A 805 -8.68 -8.66 -25.33
N LYS A 806 -8.92 -8.61 -26.65
CA LYS A 806 -10.18 -8.97 -27.29
C LYS A 806 -10.29 -10.45 -27.71
N GLY A 807 -9.40 -11.32 -27.23
CA GLY A 807 -9.51 -12.77 -27.45
C GLY A 807 -9.16 -13.28 -28.85
N GLY A 808 -8.41 -12.50 -29.66
CA GLY A 808 -7.88 -12.93 -30.96
C GLY A 808 -6.61 -13.77 -30.87
N GLU A 809 -5.95 -14.02 -32.01
CA GLU A 809 -4.66 -14.69 -32.07
C GLU A 809 -3.50 -13.69 -31.95
N CYS A 810 -2.41 -14.09 -31.29
CA CYS A 810 -1.23 -13.23 -31.14
C CYS A 810 -0.41 -13.07 -32.42
N VAL A 811 -0.66 -13.90 -33.43
CA VAL A 811 0.07 -13.89 -34.71
C VAL A 811 -0.43 -12.79 -35.65
N THR A 812 -1.66 -12.31 -35.45
CA THR A 812 -2.35 -11.35 -36.34
C THR A 812 -2.38 -9.94 -35.78
N LEU A 813 -1.40 -9.57 -34.95
CA LEU A 813 -1.33 -8.21 -34.41
C LEU A 813 -1.03 -7.22 -35.57
N PRO A 814 -1.82 -6.12 -35.69
CA PRO A 814 -1.81 -5.27 -36.89
C PRO A 814 -0.53 -4.44 -37.05
N ASP A 815 0.16 -4.14 -35.94
CA ASP A 815 1.39 -3.36 -35.94
C ASP A 815 2.55 -4.23 -35.41
N PRO A 816 3.81 -4.02 -35.84
CA PRO A 816 4.97 -4.62 -35.19
C PRO A 816 5.34 -3.89 -33.89
N ILE A 817 6.06 -4.57 -32.98
CA ILE A 817 6.51 -3.99 -31.68
C ILE A 817 7.33 -2.70 -31.86
N TRP A 818 8.05 -2.56 -32.98
CA TRP A 818 8.88 -1.40 -33.31
C TRP A 818 8.12 -0.33 -34.13
N HIS A 819 6.80 -0.39 -34.21
CA HIS A 819 6.02 0.69 -34.81
C HIS A 819 6.28 2.00 -34.02
N PRO A 820 6.56 3.14 -34.68
CA PRO A 820 7.00 4.37 -33.99
C PRO A 820 5.90 5.02 -33.15
N ASN A 821 4.63 4.67 -33.38
CA ASN A 821 3.50 5.18 -32.60
C ASN A 821 2.37 4.14 -32.53
N PRO A 822 2.55 3.01 -31.79
CA PRO A 822 1.52 1.99 -31.69
C PRO A 822 0.38 2.52 -30.81
N SER A 823 -0.87 2.18 -31.14
CA SER A 823 -1.99 2.51 -30.25
C SER A 823 -1.82 1.83 -28.88
N ILE A 824 -2.33 2.43 -27.80
CA ILE A 824 -2.27 1.84 -26.43
C ILE A 824 -2.88 0.43 -26.41
N VAL A 825 -3.93 0.19 -27.22
CA VAL A 825 -4.56 -1.12 -27.36
C VAL A 825 -3.62 -2.12 -28.03
N ASN A 826 -2.93 -1.72 -29.10
CA ASN A 826 -1.96 -2.59 -29.78
C ASN A 826 -0.76 -2.87 -28.87
N LEU A 827 -0.28 -1.87 -28.15
CA LEU A 827 0.79 -2.04 -27.16
C LEU A 827 0.38 -3.01 -26.04
N SER A 828 -0.83 -2.88 -25.51
CA SER A 828 -1.41 -3.82 -24.53
C SER A 828 -1.55 -5.23 -25.11
N ASN A 829 -1.95 -5.36 -26.39
CA ASN A 829 -2.04 -6.65 -27.06
C ASN A 829 -0.66 -7.30 -27.27
N HIS A 830 0.34 -6.55 -27.73
CA HIS A 830 1.73 -7.02 -27.81
C HIS A 830 2.23 -7.50 -26.46
N TYR A 831 1.98 -6.70 -25.43
CA TYR A 831 2.34 -7.02 -24.06
C TYR A 831 1.73 -8.35 -23.61
N ARG A 832 0.40 -8.53 -23.75
CA ARG A 832 -0.31 -9.76 -23.36
C ARG A 832 0.01 -10.98 -24.22
N CYS A 833 0.50 -10.76 -25.43
CA CYS A 833 0.96 -11.81 -26.34
C CYS A 833 2.42 -12.21 -26.13
N HIS A 834 3.13 -11.47 -25.26
CA HIS A 834 4.52 -11.71 -24.94
C HIS A 834 4.64 -12.43 -23.57
N PRO A 835 5.65 -13.31 -23.39
CA PRO A 835 5.93 -13.99 -22.12
C PRO A 835 6.08 -13.06 -20.91
N ILE A 836 6.45 -11.79 -21.13
CA ILE A 836 6.54 -10.78 -20.05
C ILE A 836 5.20 -10.65 -19.30
N SER A 837 4.06 -10.80 -19.97
CA SER A 837 2.75 -10.80 -19.29
C SER A 837 2.54 -11.96 -18.31
N LEU A 838 3.25 -13.08 -18.48
CA LEU A 838 3.23 -14.20 -17.55
C LEU A 838 4.22 -13.98 -16.41
N ARG A 839 5.35 -13.31 -16.69
CA ARG A 839 6.31 -12.83 -15.69
C ARG A 839 5.60 -11.94 -14.66
N GLU A 840 4.80 -10.96 -15.06
CA GLU A 840 4.08 -10.08 -14.13
C GLU A 840 3.07 -10.81 -13.22
N LYS A 841 2.46 -11.90 -13.69
CA LYS A 841 1.59 -12.73 -12.83
C LYS A 841 2.35 -13.44 -11.71
N ALA A 842 3.67 -13.46 -11.80
CA ALA A 842 4.58 -14.16 -10.93
C ALA A 842 5.57 -13.19 -10.29
N ASN A 843 5.07 -12.05 -9.80
CA ASN A 843 5.81 -11.00 -9.10
C ASN A 843 7.02 -11.47 -8.27
N PRO A 844 6.93 -12.56 -7.47
CA PRO A 844 8.07 -13.11 -6.72
C PRO A 844 9.15 -13.77 -7.59
N PHE A 845 8.79 -14.46 -8.67
CA PHE A 845 9.72 -15.04 -9.65
C PHE A 845 10.40 -14.00 -10.54
N THR A 846 9.92 -12.74 -10.51
CA THR A 846 10.55 -11.58 -11.17
C THR A 846 11.67 -10.95 -10.35
N TRP A 847 11.70 -11.18 -9.04
CA TRP A 847 12.65 -10.55 -8.11
C TRP A 847 13.63 -11.53 -7.48
N THR A 848 13.37 -12.81 -7.67
CA THR A 848 14.19 -13.86 -7.13
C THR A 848 15.20 -14.23 -8.19
N SER A 849 16.34 -13.53 -8.13
CA SER A 849 17.58 -14.22 -8.38
C SER A 849 17.75 -15.33 -7.37
N VAL A 850 18.52 -16.34 -7.76
CA VAL A 850 18.71 -17.54 -6.95
C VAL A 850 19.13 -17.11 -5.52
N ASP A 851 20.08 -16.16 -5.39
CA ASP A 851 20.37 -15.37 -4.19
C ASP A 851 19.52 -14.10 -4.31
N PRO A 852 18.50 -13.89 -3.47
CA PRO A 852 17.60 -12.78 -3.67
C PRO A 852 18.39 -11.47 -3.67
N ASP A 853 18.33 -10.76 -4.79
CA ASP A 853 18.67 -9.35 -4.84
C ASP A 853 17.56 -8.54 -4.16
N CYS A 854 16.40 -9.13 -3.89
CA CYS A 854 15.34 -8.55 -3.10
C CYS A 854 14.75 -9.54 -2.08
N GLY A 855 14.52 -9.12 -0.85
CA GLY A 855 13.88 -9.90 0.20
C GLY A 855 13.54 -9.05 1.42
N MET A 856 12.99 -9.65 2.46
CA MET A 856 12.77 -8.96 3.74
C MET A 856 14.12 -8.78 4.46
N ILE A 857 14.38 -7.60 5.00
CA ILE A 857 15.66 -7.29 5.68
C ILE A 857 15.76 -8.05 7.00
N ASP A 858 14.66 -8.13 7.73
CA ASP A 858 14.54 -8.81 9.01
C ASP A 858 13.12 -9.36 9.20
N GLU A 859 12.90 -10.08 10.30
CA GLU A 859 11.60 -10.66 10.67
C GLU A 859 10.49 -9.61 10.89
N ALA A 860 10.88 -8.37 11.18
CA ALA A 860 9.96 -7.27 11.45
C ALA A 860 9.64 -6.44 10.18
N ALA A 861 10.34 -6.70 9.07
CA ALA A 861 10.16 -5.97 7.84
C ALA A 861 8.83 -6.36 7.19
N SER A 862 7.92 -5.39 7.11
CA SER A 862 6.61 -5.53 6.43
C SER A 862 6.71 -5.42 4.91
N ARG A 863 7.91 -5.17 4.37
CA ARG A 863 8.15 -4.89 2.95
C ARG A 863 9.37 -5.62 2.41
N THR A 864 9.26 -6.07 1.17
CA THR A 864 10.40 -6.54 0.37
C THR A 864 11.32 -5.35 0.09
N SER A 865 12.60 -5.53 0.38
CA SER A 865 13.66 -4.58 0.06
C SER A 865 14.55 -5.13 -1.03
N CYS A 866 15.16 -4.26 -1.84
CA CYS A 866 16.04 -4.65 -2.94
C CYS A 866 17.44 -4.06 -2.79
N LYS A 867 18.46 -4.85 -3.11
CA LYS A 867 19.84 -4.41 -3.29
C LYS A 867 19.89 -3.46 -4.49
N PHE A 868 20.63 -2.38 -4.35
CA PHE A 868 20.84 -1.42 -5.45
C PHE A 868 21.65 -1.98 -6.63
N ARG A 869 22.29 -3.12 -6.46
CA ARG A 869 23.23 -3.71 -7.42
C ARG A 869 22.79 -5.13 -7.71
N PRO A 870 22.29 -5.47 -8.91
CA PRO A 870 22.01 -6.87 -9.21
C PRO A 870 23.32 -7.64 -9.08
N LYS A 871 23.42 -8.62 -8.17
CA LYS A 871 24.65 -9.45 -8.01
C LYS A 871 24.73 -10.54 -9.07
N ASN A 872 23.59 -10.92 -9.64
CA ASN A 872 23.50 -11.93 -10.67
C ASN A 872 22.68 -11.39 -11.84
N PHE A 873 23.27 -11.35 -13.04
CA PHE A 873 22.55 -10.98 -14.26
C PHE A 873 22.86 -11.95 -15.40
N VAL A 874 22.02 -11.90 -16.44
CA VAL A 874 22.20 -12.61 -17.71
C VAL A 874 22.28 -11.56 -18.80
N LEU A 875 23.28 -11.69 -19.66
CA LEU A 875 23.41 -10.92 -20.89
C LEU A 875 22.74 -11.74 -22.01
N LYS A 876 21.70 -11.19 -22.63
CA LYS A 876 20.99 -11.78 -23.78
C LYS A 876 21.28 -10.95 -25.02
N GLU A 877 21.92 -11.54 -26.02
CA GLU A 877 22.08 -10.87 -27.31
C GLU A 877 20.70 -10.79 -28.00
N LEU A 878 20.30 -9.58 -28.37
CA LEU A 878 19.06 -9.31 -29.10
C LEU A 878 19.27 -9.40 -30.62
N GLY A 879 20.48 -9.09 -31.06
CA GLY A 879 20.87 -9.18 -32.46
C GLY A 879 22.27 -8.63 -32.70
N ARG A 880 22.85 -9.06 -33.82
CA ARG A 880 24.18 -8.67 -34.30
C ARG A 880 24.11 -8.35 -35.79
N GLY A 881 24.83 -7.33 -36.22
CA GLY A 881 24.88 -6.94 -37.63
C GLY A 881 26.17 -6.20 -37.97
N SER A 882 26.70 -6.49 -39.16
CA SER A 882 27.78 -5.70 -39.77
C SER A 882 27.22 -4.36 -40.24
N GLN A 883 28.03 -3.30 -40.10
CA GLN A 883 27.68 -1.94 -40.52
C GLN A 883 28.67 -1.41 -41.56
#